data_AF-A0A1L9U0X2-F1
#
_entry.id   AF-A0A1L9U0X2-F1
#
_cell.length_a   1.000
_cell.length_b   1.000
_cell.length_c   1.000
_cell.angle_alpha   90.00
_cell.angle_beta   90.00
_cell.angle_gamma   90.00
#
_symmetry.space_group_name_H-M   'P 1'
#
loop_
_entity.id
_entity.type
_entity.pdbx_description
1 polymer ?
#
loop_
_entity_poly.entity_id
_entity_poly.type
_entity_poly.pdbx_seq_one_letter_code
_entity_poly.pdbx_strand_id
1 'polypeptide(L)'
;MFGRAAQRRLFVPLKFKPTAPVRRYASPAAQDLTVHSERLWFCLNYVAKYSGPSPGGVTRLCADENDKLARDWFRKQVLQLGAEYSVNATGTQFAKFPGEDDTIPPIAMGSHLDTVATGGRFDGALGVLSGIEVIRSFREQGIKTRAPLVLINWTNEEGARFFPPLGSSSVYAGQSSVHDAHASLSNDNVGVTMGGELARIGYVGNGPNTFEEFPLSAHFEVHVEQATDLEKAGKPVGWVEGWNGISYHEVVFTGEDGHANTYPMHGRRDALTGAAKLIIQLETLAYARNGYTTVVSIESGPRGTANIQSKTKLVFCLMHKEAEGLENMSADIARSIQGVAAMHGLDYTLNRLIHLPPGDFWPEAIDSMRQACGDKGIGSRTGTGHDSTMTSLKCPTGMIFVRSKGGISHSAKEWSTEQDCAEGALALGRATHPEANPEAIVQGPNYRFTLLNERLVRFEWAEDGQFEDRASTFAINREFPTPKFRVVDGEELHIITDHFLVSYTREKFSPQSLVFHFNGKSIKYGSPWRFGTPTEFNLGGTARTLDGVDGRCDMGQGVLSKAGYAVIDDSESMLFDDDSSFVAPRRPGDRFDCYLFCYGRDYKEAIKAFYAVSGKQPAIPRYVLGNWWSRYYAYHQDEYLALLDKFAAHKIPLSVAVLDMDWHYVSDERVPHAGWTGYTWNKNLFPDPVKFGEEIHERFLQLTLNDHPHGGIHAHEDAYEEMAQFLNHDTSNKNPILFDPANPKFMQAYFSILRRKLENQGCDFWWIDWQQGPYSKIPHFDPLWLLNHFQYLDSARDGRLPLIFSRYGGPGSHRYPIGFSGDTVVTWSSLAFQPEFTATASNIGYGWWSHDIGGHIRGIRDDELLARWTQLGVFSPIMRLHSTSSRWMSKEPWLYGDECMRVMSHFLRFRHRLIPYLYSQSIVGSAIDEPLIQPMYWSYPYRNEAYEVPNQYFLGRDLLVAPIVQPRERRTGLASVRAWLPSQGRFVDLFSGTVYDGGKGVTFYRSIEQYPVLVPEGAIITLEDHKHPGNGCLNPDGFEIIVVVGRDGETTLIEATDDDDFNEASRVQRDQKHDEVPIKFNQRKGELVISRLQRRCTVRFLGLNSIPADLTLAIPGDESADVSVSKFGHSVPCLSVDIPELQPGVDIVINLVQNPQLAVQDHTAALEELIRGYQIEFGMKDRLWNAIEEGKGQPLKIVSSLLSLGYDDAVVGPLVELVSADSRQP
;
A
#
# COMPACT_ATOMS: atom_id res chain seq x y z
N MET A 1 22.30 47.31 -13.73
CA MET A 1 23.11 47.20 -14.96
C MET A 1 24.55 46.90 -14.54
N PHE A 2 25.22 45.92 -15.17
CA PHE A 2 26.55 45.35 -14.86
C PHE A 2 26.60 44.45 -13.59
N GLY A 3 27.23 43.27 -13.55
CA GLY A 3 28.08 42.54 -14.49
C GLY A 3 28.58 41.24 -13.81
N ARG A 4 28.86 40.22 -14.61
CA ARG A 4 29.27 38.84 -14.26
C ARG A 4 30.48 38.74 -13.30
N ALA A 5 30.48 37.72 -12.45
CA ALA A 5 31.69 36.99 -12.05
C ALA A 5 31.37 35.48 -11.99
N ALA A 6 31.99 34.73 -12.90
CA ALA A 6 31.95 33.28 -12.95
C ALA A 6 32.93 32.70 -11.91
N GLN A 7 32.48 31.75 -11.10
CA GLN A 7 33.36 30.81 -10.40
C GLN A 7 33.08 29.39 -10.89
N ARG A 8 34.01 28.91 -11.71
CA ARG A 8 34.18 27.48 -12.04
C ARG A 8 34.42 26.71 -10.74
N ARG A 9 33.53 25.79 -10.38
CA ARG A 9 33.86 24.70 -9.46
C ARG A 9 34.35 23.52 -10.29
N LEU A 10 35.57 23.09 -10.00
CA LEU A 10 36.18 21.88 -10.51
C LEU A 10 35.32 20.68 -10.07
N PHE A 11 34.77 19.95 -11.03
CA PHE A 11 34.25 18.61 -10.82
C PHE A 11 35.43 17.69 -10.49
N VAL A 12 35.51 17.22 -9.24
CA VAL A 12 36.26 16.02 -8.91
C VAL A 12 35.31 14.86 -9.17
N PRO A 13 35.63 13.89 -10.05
CA PRO A 13 34.80 12.72 -10.24
C PRO A 13 34.87 11.89 -8.96
N LEU A 14 33.81 11.92 -8.16
CA LEU A 14 33.58 10.92 -7.13
C LEU A 14 33.45 9.58 -7.86
N LYS A 15 34.49 8.76 -7.76
CA LYS A 15 34.42 7.34 -8.13
C LYS A 15 33.43 6.67 -7.20
N PHE A 16 32.16 6.66 -7.60
CA PHE A 16 31.17 5.77 -7.01
C PHE A 16 31.61 4.33 -7.31
N LYS A 17 31.97 3.59 -6.25
CA LYS A 17 31.99 2.14 -6.34
C LYS A 17 30.52 1.69 -6.42
N PRO A 18 30.14 0.90 -7.43
CA PRO A 18 28.77 0.39 -7.52
C PRO A 18 28.47 -0.44 -6.27
N THR A 19 27.45 -0.02 -5.54
CA THR A 19 26.87 -0.74 -4.40
C THR A 19 26.30 -2.06 -4.89
N ALA A 20 26.58 -3.13 -4.15
CA ALA A 20 26.11 -4.49 -4.46
C ALA A 20 24.56 -4.56 -4.38
N PRO A 21 23.91 -5.46 -5.15
CA PRO A 21 22.46 -5.58 -5.20
C PRO A 21 21.86 -5.83 -3.81
N VAL A 22 20.69 -5.24 -3.55
CA VAL A 22 19.90 -5.43 -2.32
C VAL A 22 19.39 -6.89 -2.27
N ARG A 23 20.18 -7.80 -1.72
CA ARG A 23 19.82 -9.18 -1.34
C ARG A 23 19.33 -9.24 0.12
N ARG A 24 18.06 -9.50 0.40
CA ARG A 24 17.65 -10.04 1.72
C ARG A 24 16.60 -11.13 1.53
N TYR A 25 16.94 -12.33 1.99
CA TYR A 25 16.11 -13.10 2.92
C TYR A 25 17.00 -13.34 4.15
N ALA A 26 16.41 -13.41 5.33
CA ALA A 26 17.11 -13.29 6.62
C ALA A 26 18.21 -14.35 6.84
N SER A 27 19.14 -14.08 7.76
CA SER A 27 20.10 -15.11 8.23
C SER A 27 19.34 -16.24 8.90
N PRO A 28 19.61 -17.52 8.57
CA PRO A 28 18.98 -18.65 9.25
C PRO A 28 19.16 -18.65 10.77
N ALA A 29 20.28 -18.10 11.24
CA ALA A 29 20.57 -18.04 12.66
C ALA A 29 19.65 -17.06 13.43
N ALA A 30 19.06 -16.06 12.78
CA ALA A 30 18.17 -15.07 13.42
C ALA A 30 16.78 -15.63 13.79
N GLN A 31 16.49 -16.87 13.34
CA GLN A 31 15.19 -17.53 13.43
C GLN A 31 15.02 -18.31 14.74
N ASP A 32 16.08 -19.01 15.17
CA ASP A 32 16.20 -19.65 16.48
C ASP A 32 16.63 -18.67 17.58
N LEU A 33 16.51 -17.37 17.32
CA LEU A 33 16.90 -16.35 18.28
C LEU A 33 16.22 -16.63 19.62
N THR A 34 17.02 -17.01 20.60
CA THR A 34 16.58 -17.03 21.99
C THR A 34 17.17 -15.84 22.71
N VAL A 35 16.36 -15.20 23.56
CA VAL A 35 16.82 -14.16 24.47
C VAL A 35 16.86 -14.73 25.88
N HIS A 36 17.86 -14.36 26.67
CA HIS A 36 17.98 -14.84 28.04
C HIS A 36 17.15 -13.94 28.96
N SER A 37 15.93 -14.39 29.30
CA SER A 37 14.99 -13.64 30.15
C SER A 37 15.63 -13.21 31.48
N GLU A 38 16.36 -14.12 32.13
CA GLU A 38 17.02 -13.87 33.41
C GLU A 38 18.10 -12.77 33.30
N ARG A 39 18.79 -12.69 32.15
CA ARG A 39 19.85 -11.71 31.91
C ARG A 39 19.27 -10.34 31.61
N LEU A 40 18.24 -10.27 30.76
CA LEU A 40 17.48 -9.04 30.53
C LEU A 40 16.87 -8.52 31.84
N TRP A 41 16.23 -9.41 32.60
CA TRP A 41 15.65 -9.11 33.90
C TRP A 41 16.69 -8.61 34.91
N PHE A 42 17.85 -9.26 34.97
CA PHE A 42 18.97 -8.79 35.79
C PHE A 42 19.42 -7.40 35.37
N CYS A 43 19.59 -7.15 34.06
CA CYS A 43 19.99 -5.85 33.54
C CYS A 43 18.99 -4.74 33.90
N LEU A 44 17.69 -4.99 33.72
CA LEU A 44 16.61 -4.05 34.10
C LEU A 44 16.67 -3.71 35.58
N ASN A 45 16.74 -4.72 36.46
CA ASN A 45 16.82 -4.50 37.90
C ASN A 45 18.15 -3.89 38.36
N TYR A 46 19.24 -4.14 37.62
CA TYR A 46 20.55 -3.59 37.93
C TYR A 46 20.62 -2.11 37.58
N VAL A 47 20.17 -1.72 36.39
CA VAL A 47 20.14 -0.32 35.93
C VAL A 47 19.14 0.50 36.76
N ALA A 48 18.04 -0.09 37.21
CA ALA A 48 17.09 0.54 38.14
C ALA A 48 17.71 0.95 39.49
N LYS A 49 18.87 0.42 39.88
CA LYS A 49 19.59 0.84 41.11
C LYS A 49 20.23 2.22 40.97
N TYR A 50 20.49 2.66 39.75
CA TYR A 50 20.96 4.02 39.48
C TYR A 50 19.76 4.96 39.56
N SER A 51 19.41 5.31 40.79
CA SER A 51 18.25 6.11 41.14
C SER A 51 18.57 7.02 42.32
N GLY A 52 18.11 8.26 42.24
CA GLY A 52 17.99 9.13 43.41
C GLY A 52 16.91 8.64 44.38
N PRO A 53 16.75 9.31 45.53
CA PRO A 53 15.70 8.99 46.49
C PRO A 53 14.31 9.07 45.85
N SER A 54 13.58 7.94 45.86
CA SER A 54 12.25 7.80 45.24
C SER A 54 11.32 7.02 46.16
N PRO A 55 10.02 7.36 46.27
CA PRO A 55 9.04 6.57 47.01
C PRO A 55 8.65 5.29 46.23
N GLY A 56 9.58 4.34 46.15
CA GLY A 56 9.37 2.99 45.59
C GLY A 56 9.64 2.83 44.08
N GLY A 57 9.99 3.89 43.37
CA GLY A 57 10.27 3.90 41.93
C GLY A 57 11.73 4.20 41.58
N VAL A 58 11.96 4.64 40.34
CA VAL A 58 13.26 5.10 39.82
C VAL A 58 13.22 6.61 39.58
N THR A 59 14.26 7.30 40.03
CA THR A 59 14.49 8.73 39.82
C THR A 59 15.84 8.89 39.17
N ARG A 60 15.89 8.86 37.83
CA ARG A 60 17.10 9.03 37.05
C ARG A 60 16.88 10.15 36.04
N LEU A 61 17.08 11.38 36.49
CA LEU A 61 16.79 12.55 35.68
C LEU A 61 17.90 12.77 34.64
N CYS A 62 17.53 13.23 33.44
CA CYS A 62 18.48 13.54 32.38
C CYS A 62 19.68 14.36 32.88
N ALA A 63 20.89 13.94 32.50
CA ALA A 63 22.17 14.55 32.86
C ALA A 63 22.44 14.72 34.37
N ASP A 64 21.76 13.96 35.24
CA ASP A 64 22.11 13.87 36.66
C ASP A 64 23.19 12.79 36.91
N GLU A 65 23.63 12.63 38.17
CA GLU A 65 24.64 11.62 38.52
C GLU A 65 24.17 10.18 38.27
N ASN A 66 22.87 9.90 38.42
CA ASN A 66 22.32 8.57 38.21
C ASN A 66 22.21 8.23 36.72
N ASP A 67 21.85 9.21 35.89
CA ASP A 67 21.86 9.10 34.44
C ASP A 67 23.29 8.89 33.95
N LYS A 68 24.26 9.65 34.49
CA LYS A 68 25.69 9.39 34.24
C LYS A 68 26.07 7.93 34.53
N LEU A 69 25.67 7.38 35.68
CA LEU A 69 25.98 5.99 36.04
C LEU A 69 25.34 4.98 35.07
N ALA A 70 24.10 5.23 34.63
CA ALA A 70 23.43 4.38 33.64
C ALA A 70 24.10 4.47 32.26
N ARG A 71 24.47 5.67 31.81
CA ARG A 71 25.22 5.90 30.56
C ARG A 71 26.60 5.28 30.59
N ASP A 72 27.32 5.39 31.70
CA ASP A 72 28.63 4.77 31.91
C ASP A 72 28.52 3.24 31.86
N TRP A 73 27.45 2.70 32.47
CA TRP A 73 27.15 1.28 32.43
C TRP A 73 26.83 0.82 31.01
N PHE A 74 25.95 1.54 30.29
CA PHE A 74 25.59 1.26 28.91
C PHE A 74 26.84 1.25 28.03
N ARG A 75 27.64 2.32 28.09
CA ARG A 75 28.92 2.44 27.37
C ARG A 75 29.82 1.24 27.65
N LYS A 76 29.95 0.82 28.91
CA LYS A 76 30.74 -0.35 29.29
C LYS A 76 30.17 -1.63 28.67
N GLN A 77 28.86 -1.83 28.69
CA GLN A 77 28.24 -3.04 28.13
C GLN A 77 28.46 -3.13 26.62
N VAL A 78 28.17 -2.07 25.88
CA VAL A 78 28.28 -2.09 24.41
C VAL A 78 29.72 -2.17 23.92
N LEU A 79 30.69 -1.55 24.62
CA LEU A 79 32.12 -1.71 24.33
C LEU A 79 32.59 -3.15 24.57
N GLN A 80 32.10 -3.82 25.63
CA GLN A 80 32.39 -5.25 25.86
C GLN A 80 31.82 -6.15 24.76
N LEU A 81 30.74 -5.72 24.11
CA LEU A 81 30.15 -6.37 22.95
C LEU A 81 30.82 -5.97 21.62
N GLY A 82 31.88 -5.15 21.66
CA GLY A 82 32.66 -4.77 20.49
C GLY A 82 32.04 -3.67 19.63
N ALA A 83 31.19 -2.80 20.20
CA ALA A 83 30.61 -1.68 19.48
C ALA A 83 31.65 -0.61 19.11
N GLU A 84 31.49 0.00 17.93
CA GLU A 84 31.97 1.35 17.65
C GLU A 84 31.05 2.34 18.36
N TYR A 85 31.60 3.03 19.36
CA TYR A 85 30.81 3.86 20.28
C TYR A 85 31.10 5.35 20.06
N SER A 86 30.05 6.15 19.90
CA SER A 86 30.15 7.61 19.84
C SER A 86 29.04 8.28 20.66
N VAL A 87 29.25 9.55 21.00
CA VAL A 87 28.27 10.40 21.68
C VAL A 87 28.15 11.69 20.86
N ASN A 88 26.94 12.16 20.60
CA ASN A 88 26.73 13.42 19.88
C ASN A 88 26.76 14.64 20.81
N ALA A 89 26.56 15.83 20.26
CA ALA A 89 26.65 17.06 21.04
C ALA A 89 25.53 17.19 22.09
N THR A 90 24.39 16.51 21.88
CA THR A 90 23.22 16.50 22.77
C THR A 90 23.17 15.30 23.70
N GLY A 91 24.24 14.50 23.78
CA GLY A 91 24.38 13.43 24.78
C GLY A 91 23.92 12.04 24.36
N THR A 92 23.32 11.88 23.19
CA THR A 92 22.86 10.57 22.69
C THR A 92 24.04 9.65 22.41
N GLN A 93 23.93 8.42 22.90
CA GLN A 93 24.96 7.39 22.73
C GLN A 93 24.60 6.51 21.55
N PHE A 94 25.51 6.38 20.58
CA PHE A 94 25.39 5.49 19.44
C PHE A 94 26.40 4.35 19.60
N ALA A 95 25.91 3.10 19.63
CA ALA A 95 26.74 1.91 19.66
C ALA A 95 26.51 1.09 18.39
N LYS A 96 27.37 1.29 17.39
CA LYS A 96 27.30 0.61 16.09
C LYS A 96 28.02 -0.73 16.15
N PHE A 97 27.37 -1.78 15.66
CA PHE A 97 27.89 -3.12 15.52
C PHE A 97 27.99 -3.45 14.02
N PRO A 98 29.14 -3.91 13.53
CA PRO A 98 29.35 -4.14 12.11
C PRO A 98 28.44 -5.24 11.58
N GLY A 99 27.89 -5.02 10.40
CA GLY A 99 27.12 -5.99 9.65
C GLY A 99 28.01 -6.85 8.75
N GLU A 100 27.39 -7.60 7.85
CA GLU A 100 28.09 -8.21 6.71
C GLU A 100 28.50 -7.16 5.69
N ASP A 101 27.68 -6.12 5.52
CA ASP A 101 27.90 -5.00 4.62
C ASP A 101 27.75 -3.66 5.37
N ASP A 102 28.90 -3.11 5.78
CA ASP A 102 28.98 -1.83 6.50
C ASP A 102 28.73 -0.60 5.61
N THR A 103 28.47 -0.78 4.31
CA THR A 103 28.08 0.32 3.41
C THR A 103 26.58 0.65 3.49
N ILE A 104 25.77 -0.25 4.04
CA ILE A 104 24.35 -0.01 4.27
C ILE A 104 24.19 0.84 5.53
N PRO A 105 23.32 1.88 5.54
CA PRO A 105 22.96 2.57 6.77
C PRO A 105 22.50 1.58 7.85
N PRO A 106 22.88 1.77 9.12
CA PRO A 106 22.54 0.80 10.16
C PRO A 106 21.03 0.73 10.40
N ILE A 107 20.57 -0.43 10.87
CA ILE A 107 19.25 -0.58 11.48
C ILE A 107 19.40 -0.24 12.96
N ALA A 108 18.62 0.73 13.41
CA ALA A 108 18.62 1.17 14.79
C ALA A 108 17.63 0.37 15.63
N MET A 109 18.04 0.10 16.86
CA MET A 109 17.17 -0.30 17.95
C MET A 109 17.52 0.52 19.17
N GLY A 110 16.56 0.77 20.05
CA GLY A 110 16.82 1.56 21.25
C GLY A 110 15.64 2.42 21.67
N SER A 111 15.88 3.19 22.73
CA SER A 111 14.91 4.08 23.39
C SER A 111 15.73 5.04 24.27
N HIS A 112 15.30 5.33 25.49
CA HIS A 112 16.00 6.19 26.44
C HIS A 112 16.31 5.50 27.78
N LEU A 113 17.24 6.07 28.54
CA LEU A 113 17.54 5.65 29.91
C LEU A 113 17.09 6.67 30.95
N ASP A 114 16.86 7.94 30.65
CA ASP A 114 16.34 8.86 31.66
C ASP A 114 14.89 8.53 32.05
N THR A 115 14.47 8.91 33.25
CA THR A 115 13.13 8.68 33.79
C THR A 115 12.55 9.97 34.34
N VAL A 116 11.23 10.02 34.56
CA VAL A 116 10.63 11.03 35.46
C VAL A 116 11.07 10.86 36.92
N ALA A 117 10.76 11.84 37.77
CA ALA A 117 11.16 11.85 39.19
C ALA A 117 10.55 10.71 40.01
N THR A 118 9.42 10.14 39.60
CA THR A 118 8.77 8.99 40.25
C THR A 118 8.52 7.86 39.26
N GLY A 119 9.46 7.66 38.32
CA GLY A 119 9.31 6.76 37.18
C GLY A 119 9.28 5.29 37.56
N GLY A 120 8.92 4.49 36.57
CA GLY A 120 8.97 3.05 36.62
C GLY A 120 10.36 2.48 36.34
N ARG A 121 10.47 1.16 36.28
CA ARG A 121 11.75 0.47 36.04
C ARG A 121 12.00 0.15 34.57
N PHE A 122 10.95 0.18 33.76
CA PHE A 122 10.88 -0.40 32.43
C PHE A 122 10.64 0.67 31.35
N ASP A 123 9.92 1.75 31.65
CA ASP A 123 9.76 2.94 30.77
C ASP A 123 11.12 3.38 30.19
N GLY A 124 11.21 3.41 28.85
CA GLY A 124 12.45 3.63 28.09
C GLY A 124 13.53 2.55 28.21
N ALA A 125 13.91 2.24 29.45
CA ALA A 125 15.01 1.33 29.76
C ALA A 125 14.80 -0.07 29.16
N LEU A 126 13.55 -0.53 29.06
CA LEU A 126 13.23 -1.80 28.41
C LEU A 126 13.66 -1.81 26.93
N GLY A 127 13.48 -0.72 26.19
CA GLY A 127 13.90 -0.63 24.79
C GLY A 127 15.42 -0.72 24.63
N VAL A 128 16.16 0.06 25.41
CA VAL A 128 17.63 0.05 25.38
C VAL A 128 18.20 -1.30 25.81
N LEU A 129 17.68 -1.89 26.89
CA LEU A 129 18.20 -3.14 27.43
C LEU A 129 17.75 -4.37 26.63
N SER A 130 16.59 -4.34 26.00
CA SER A 130 16.17 -5.35 25.02
C SER A 130 17.13 -5.36 23.83
N GLY A 131 17.53 -4.19 23.32
CA GLY A 131 18.54 -4.11 22.27
C GLY A 131 19.90 -4.66 22.67
N ILE A 132 20.38 -4.42 23.91
CA ILE A 132 21.59 -5.07 24.44
C ILE A 132 21.43 -6.59 24.42
N GLU A 133 20.29 -7.10 24.88
CA GLU A 133 20.04 -8.54 24.96
C GLU A 133 19.98 -9.18 23.57
N VAL A 134 19.28 -8.58 22.61
CA VAL A 134 19.25 -9.03 21.21
C VAL A 134 20.65 -9.10 20.63
N ILE A 135 21.47 -8.06 20.81
CA ILE A 135 22.86 -8.04 20.32
C ILE A 135 23.72 -9.10 21.00
N ARG A 136 23.54 -9.34 22.32
CA ARG A 136 24.24 -10.42 23.03
C ARG A 136 23.87 -11.78 22.47
N SER A 137 22.57 -12.03 22.34
CA SER A 137 22.05 -13.27 21.78
C SER A 137 22.54 -13.48 20.36
N PHE A 138 22.54 -12.44 19.52
CA PHE A 138 23.12 -12.50 18.19
C PHE A 138 24.58 -12.93 18.20
N ARG A 139 25.40 -12.31 19.05
CA ARG A 139 26.82 -12.66 19.15
C ARG A 139 27.06 -14.06 19.71
N GLU A 140 26.30 -14.47 20.73
CA GLU A 140 26.42 -15.78 21.39
C GLU A 140 25.97 -16.91 20.45
N GLN A 141 24.96 -16.65 19.62
CA GLN A 141 24.38 -17.60 18.66
C GLN A 141 25.01 -17.47 17.26
N GLY A 142 26.02 -16.61 17.08
CA GLY A 142 26.73 -16.45 15.81
C GLY A 142 25.92 -15.78 14.69
N ILE A 143 24.85 -15.09 15.05
CA ILE A 143 23.94 -14.38 14.13
C ILE A 143 24.61 -13.08 13.71
N LYS A 144 24.76 -12.90 12.39
CA LYS A 144 25.27 -11.67 11.80
C LYS A 144 24.22 -11.07 10.88
N THR A 145 23.93 -9.79 11.06
CA THR A 145 22.97 -9.07 10.21
C THR A 145 23.64 -8.51 8.98
N ARG A 146 22.89 -8.43 7.86
CA ARG A 146 23.42 -7.87 6.62
C ARG A 146 23.83 -6.40 6.78
N ALA A 147 22.89 -5.56 7.23
CA ALA A 147 23.20 -4.18 7.58
C ALA A 147 23.82 -4.14 8.99
N PRO A 148 24.62 -3.12 9.30
CA PRO A 148 25.08 -2.92 10.67
C PRO A 148 23.89 -2.67 11.59
N LEU A 149 24.03 -3.03 12.86
CA LEU A 149 23.06 -2.65 13.88
C LEU A 149 23.58 -1.45 14.62
N VAL A 150 22.71 -0.55 15.05
CA VAL A 150 23.08 0.51 15.99
C VAL A 150 22.13 0.48 17.18
N LEU A 151 22.69 0.37 18.37
CA LEU A 151 21.93 0.53 19.61
C LEU A 151 22.01 1.98 20.05
N ILE A 152 20.86 2.63 20.21
CA ILE A 152 20.77 4.04 20.54
C ILE A 152 20.19 4.20 21.96
N ASN A 153 20.86 5.04 22.76
CA ASN A 153 20.28 5.60 23.97
C ASN A 153 20.05 7.10 23.74
N TRP A 154 18.81 7.44 23.39
CA TRP A 154 18.37 8.81 23.19
C TRP A 154 18.44 9.59 24.50
N THR A 155 18.62 10.91 24.37
CA THR A 155 18.80 11.79 25.52
C THR A 155 17.62 12.72 25.67
N ASN A 156 17.11 12.78 26.90
CA ASN A 156 16.05 13.69 27.32
C ASN A 156 14.72 13.40 26.61
N GLU A 157 14.36 12.13 26.50
CA GLU A 157 13.05 11.71 25.99
C GLU A 157 11.96 12.28 26.91
N GLU A 158 12.10 12.05 28.22
CA GLU A 158 11.08 12.33 29.23
C GLU A 158 10.81 13.82 29.42
N GLY A 159 11.83 14.65 29.15
CA GLY A 159 11.80 16.10 29.40
C GLY A 159 11.56 16.46 30.88
N ALA A 160 11.71 15.51 31.81
CA ALA A 160 11.37 15.68 33.22
C ALA A 160 12.22 16.76 33.90
N ARG A 161 13.52 16.78 33.57
CA ARG A 161 14.47 17.76 34.10
C ARG A 161 14.64 18.96 33.19
N PHE A 162 14.78 18.72 31.89
CA PHE A 162 14.96 19.76 30.88
C PHE A 162 13.82 19.69 29.89
N PHE A 163 12.95 20.69 29.90
CA PHE A 163 11.85 20.78 28.94
C PHE A 163 12.32 21.58 27.72
N PRO A 164 12.00 21.19 26.46
CA PRO A 164 11.04 20.14 26.04
C PRO A 164 11.56 18.68 26.09
N PRO A 165 10.66 17.67 26.23
CA PRO A 165 10.95 16.25 25.94
C PRO A 165 11.43 16.00 24.52
N LEU A 166 11.85 14.75 24.25
CA LEU A 166 12.39 14.28 22.96
C LEU A 166 13.62 15.09 22.52
N GLY A 167 14.42 15.56 23.48
CA GLY A 167 15.40 16.62 23.27
C GLY A 167 16.40 16.30 22.15
N SER A 168 17.08 15.15 22.25
CA SER A 168 18.07 14.78 21.24
C SER A 168 17.49 14.14 19.99
N SER A 169 16.37 13.42 20.07
CA SER A 169 15.73 12.81 18.89
C SER A 169 15.08 13.88 17.99
N SER A 170 14.57 14.96 18.59
CA SER A 170 14.12 16.15 17.86
C SER A 170 15.25 16.84 17.10
N VAL A 171 16.45 16.95 17.69
CA VAL A 171 17.63 17.47 16.96
C VAL A 171 18.01 16.54 15.82
N TYR A 172 17.99 15.23 16.08
CA TYR A 172 18.29 14.22 15.07
C TYR A 172 17.34 14.25 13.87
N ALA A 173 16.04 14.44 14.12
CA ALA A 173 15.00 14.58 13.10
C ALA A 173 14.92 16.00 12.47
N GLY A 174 15.75 16.94 12.89
CA GLY A 174 15.75 18.33 12.39
C GLY A 174 14.60 19.20 12.88
N GLN A 175 13.90 18.80 13.95
CA GLN A 175 12.83 19.56 14.61
C GLN A 175 13.35 20.55 15.66
N SER A 176 14.63 20.42 16.06
CA SER A 176 15.31 21.32 17.01
C SER A 176 16.77 21.48 16.63
N SER A 177 17.46 22.45 17.25
CA SER A 177 18.90 22.66 17.08
C SER A 177 19.68 22.21 18.33
N VAL A 178 20.96 21.87 18.16
CA VAL A 178 21.87 21.58 19.30
C VAL A 178 21.89 22.74 20.28
N HIS A 179 21.89 23.98 19.77
CA HIS A 179 21.89 25.19 20.57
C HIS A 179 20.64 25.27 21.47
N ASP A 180 19.46 25.04 20.90
CA ASP A 180 18.20 25.16 21.63
C ASP A 180 18.04 24.03 22.64
N ALA A 181 18.43 22.81 22.27
CA ALA A 181 18.50 21.69 23.20
C ALA A 181 19.44 22.01 24.39
N HIS A 182 20.63 22.56 24.13
CA HIS A 182 21.59 22.97 25.19
C HIS A 182 21.06 24.08 26.09
N ALA A 183 20.24 24.97 25.55
CA ALA A 183 19.65 26.10 26.27
C ALA A 183 18.48 25.70 27.20
N SER A 184 17.96 24.48 27.08
CA SER A 184 16.86 23.97 27.91
C SER A 184 17.20 24.09 29.40
N LEU A 185 16.35 24.80 30.15
CA LEU A 185 16.55 25.09 31.56
C LEU A 185 16.06 23.95 32.45
N SER A 186 16.76 23.74 33.55
CA SER A 186 16.41 22.74 34.55
C SER A 186 15.18 23.14 35.38
N ASN A 187 14.26 22.20 35.57
CA ASN A 187 13.08 22.34 36.43
C ASN A 187 13.41 22.17 37.92
N ASP A 188 14.51 21.46 38.24
CA ASP A 188 14.90 21.11 39.61
C ASP A 188 15.92 22.07 40.23
N ASN A 189 16.64 22.85 39.42
CA ASN A 189 17.67 23.77 39.88
C ASN A 189 17.75 25.03 39.00
N VAL A 190 17.56 26.19 39.64
CA VAL A 190 17.48 27.48 38.94
C VAL A 190 18.83 27.84 38.30
N GLY A 191 18.81 28.09 36.99
CA GLY A 191 19.96 28.64 36.25
C GLY A 191 20.92 27.59 35.65
N VAL A 192 20.55 26.30 35.69
CA VAL A 192 21.31 25.22 35.08
C VAL A 192 20.68 24.83 33.73
N THR A 193 21.50 24.51 32.72
CA THR A 193 21.03 24.11 31.38
C THR A 193 21.41 22.67 31.03
N MET A 194 20.68 22.05 30.09
CA MET A 194 20.98 20.68 29.63
C MET A 194 22.41 20.56 29.11
N GLY A 195 22.86 21.52 28.29
CA GLY A 195 24.22 21.52 27.74
C GLY A 195 25.30 21.63 28.82
N GLY A 196 25.04 22.45 29.85
CA GLY A 196 25.94 22.59 31.00
C GLY A 196 26.07 21.30 31.81
N GLU A 197 24.96 20.61 32.07
CA GLU A 197 24.96 19.36 32.84
C GLU A 197 25.53 18.19 32.05
N LEU A 198 25.23 18.08 30.75
CA LEU A 198 25.88 17.10 29.87
C LEU A 198 27.40 17.32 29.84
N ALA A 199 27.85 18.57 29.79
CA ALA A 199 29.28 18.87 29.84
C ALA A 199 29.88 18.48 31.21
N ARG A 200 29.16 18.73 32.31
CA ARG A 200 29.58 18.38 33.67
C ARG A 200 29.73 16.87 33.86
N ILE A 201 28.80 16.07 33.34
CA ILE A 201 28.87 14.61 33.43
C ILE A 201 29.76 13.97 32.35
N GLY A 202 30.27 14.76 31.40
CA GLY A 202 31.21 14.33 30.36
C GLY A 202 30.58 13.69 29.13
N TYR A 203 29.35 14.06 28.78
CA TYR A 203 28.56 13.49 27.68
C TYR A 203 28.25 14.46 26.54
N VAL A 204 28.95 15.60 26.44
CA VAL A 204 28.96 16.39 25.20
C VAL A 204 30.04 15.81 24.28
N GLY A 205 29.63 15.12 23.21
CA GLY A 205 30.54 14.49 22.26
C GLY A 205 30.54 15.14 20.87
N ASN A 206 31.29 14.54 19.95
CA ASN A 206 31.47 14.99 18.56
C ASN A 206 30.91 14.02 17.52
N GLY A 207 30.06 13.08 17.95
CA GLY A 207 29.29 12.19 17.09
C GLY A 207 28.18 12.91 16.33
N PRO A 208 27.43 12.16 15.49
CA PRO A 208 26.46 12.73 14.57
C PRO A 208 25.22 13.28 15.28
N ASN A 209 24.78 14.47 14.87
CA ASN A 209 23.66 15.18 15.48
C ASN A 209 22.38 15.09 14.66
N THR A 210 22.46 14.83 13.34
CA THR A 210 21.30 14.78 12.45
C THR A 210 21.24 13.48 11.66
N PHE A 211 20.06 13.17 11.12
CA PHE A 211 19.87 12.04 10.21
C PHE A 211 20.81 12.10 9.00
N GLU A 212 21.07 13.29 8.45
CA GLU A 212 21.95 13.46 7.29
C GLU A 212 23.43 13.18 7.64
N GLU A 213 23.85 13.41 8.89
CA GLU A 213 25.18 13.06 9.38
C GLU A 213 25.33 11.55 9.65
N PHE A 214 24.23 10.88 9.98
CA PHE A 214 24.21 9.45 10.28
C PHE A 214 22.86 8.82 9.92
N PRO A 215 22.64 8.46 8.65
CA PRO A 215 21.35 7.95 8.20
C PRO A 215 21.10 6.55 8.79
N LEU A 216 19.82 6.22 9.00
CA LEU A 216 19.35 4.91 9.44
C LEU A 216 18.52 4.27 8.34
N SER A 217 18.66 2.95 8.16
CA SER A 217 17.76 2.20 7.27
C SER A 217 16.39 1.97 7.90
N ALA A 218 16.33 1.82 9.23
CA ALA A 218 15.10 1.70 10.00
C ALA A 218 15.38 1.94 11.49
N HIS A 219 14.35 2.21 12.28
CA HIS A 219 14.42 2.28 13.75
C HIS A 219 13.32 1.44 14.40
N PHE A 220 13.68 0.59 15.36
CA PHE A 220 12.73 -0.25 16.09
C PHE A 220 12.85 -0.07 17.60
N GLU A 221 11.74 0.18 18.26
CA GLU A 221 11.70 0.45 19.70
C GLU A 221 10.80 -0.55 20.43
N VAL A 222 11.28 -1.07 21.56
CA VAL A 222 10.44 -1.80 22.52
C VAL A 222 10.11 -0.85 23.66
N HIS A 223 8.84 -0.79 24.03
CA HIS A 223 8.38 0.08 25.09
C HIS A 223 7.33 -0.62 25.96
N VAL A 224 7.12 -0.13 27.19
CA VAL A 224 5.99 -0.62 27.99
C VAL A 224 4.68 -0.07 27.47
N GLU A 225 3.63 -0.89 27.58
CA GLU A 225 2.26 -0.49 27.31
C GLU A 225 1.83 0.62 28.30
N GLN A 226 1.35 1.74 27.76
CA GLN A 226 0.85 2.90 28.52
C GLN A 226 -0.69 2.97 28.49
N ALA A 227 -1.31 1.82 28.23
CA ALA A 227 -2.74 1.56 28.12
C ALA A 227 -3.03 0.13 28.63
N THR A 228 -4.26 -0.38 28.45
CA THR A 228 -4.67 -1.69 29.00
C THR A 228 -5.13 -2.68 27.93
N ASP A 229 -4.79 -2.43 26.67
CA ASP A 229 -5.26 -3.19 25.52
C ASP A 229 -4.62 -4.59 25.50
N LEU A 230 -3.31 -4.71 25.67
CA LEU A 230 -2.57 -5.98 25.76
C LEU A 230 -2.96 -6.73 27.04
N GLU A 231 -3.08 -6.03 28.18
CA GLU A 231 -3.53 -6.63 29.44
C GLU A 231 -4.94 -7.23 29.32
N LYS A 232 -5.90 -6.47 28.77
CA LYS A 232 -7.28 -6.94 28.54
C LYS A 232 -7.34 -8.10 27.54
N ALA A 233 -6.49 -8.09 26.52
CA ALA A 233 -6.41 -9.15 25.52
C ALA A 233 -5.62 -10.38 26.01
N GLY A 234 -4.95 -10.29 27.17
CA GLY A 234 -4.10 -11.35 27.69
C GLY A 234 -2.84 -11.60 26.84
N LYS A 235 -2.40 -10.61 26.05
CA LYS A 235 -1.27 -10.73 25.11
C LYS A 235 -0.01 -10.10 25.71
N PRO A 236 1.17 -10.75 25.60
CA PRO A 236 2.41 -10.21 26.17
C PRO A 236 2.99 -9.04 25.36
N VAL A 237 2.74 -8.98 24.05
CA VAL A 237 3.28 -7.97 23.15
C VAL A 237 2.22 -7.37 22.23
N GLY A 238 2.51 -6.24 21.61
CA GLY A 238 1.65 -5.65 20.57
C GLY A 238 2.41 -4.73 19.62
N TRP A 239 2.07 -4.74 18.33
CA TRP A 239 2.65 -3.82 17.36
C TRP A 239 1.94 -2.47 17.45
N VAL A 240 2.70 -1.37 17.51
CA VAL A 240 2.15 -0.03 17.65
C VAL A 240 1.90 0.57 16.27
N GLU A 241 0.65 0.95 16.01
CA GLU A 241 0.21 1.45 14.70
C GLU A 241 0.48 2.95 14.53
N GLY A 242 0.51 3.71 15.62
CA GLY A 242 0.69 5.16 15.59
C GLY A 242 0.58 5.80 16.97
N TRP A 243 0.55 7.14 17.00
CA TRP A 243 0.44 7.95 18.21
C TRP A 243 -0.75 8.91 18.18
N ASN A 244 -1.18 9.36 19.37
CA ASN A 244 -2.14 10.45 19.55
C ASN A 244 -1.43 11.81 19.48
N GLY A 245 -2.14 12.85 19.07
CA GLY A 245 -1.59 14.20 19.00
C GLY A 245 -1.38 14.81 20.38
N ILE A 246 -0.33 15.62 20.52
CA ILE A 246 0.10 16.22 21.78
C ILE A 246 0.52 17.66 21.53
N SER A 247 0.11 18.55 22.42
CA SER A 247 0.64 19.91 22.44
C SER A 247 0.87 20.42 23.85
N TYR A 248 2.09 20.87 24.11
CA TYR A 248 2.47 21.49 25.37
C TYR A 248 2.42 23.01 25.24
N HIS A 249 1.84 23.64 26.25
CA HIS A 249 1.64 25.08 26.31
C HIS A 249 2.19 25.63 27.62
N GLU A 250 2.79 26.81 27.55
CA GLU A 250 3.19 27.62 28.69
C GLU A 250 2.36 28.90 28.71
N VAL A 251 1.72 29.18 29.84
CA VAL A 251 1.07 30.47 30.10
C VAL A 251 1.68 31.13 31.32
N VAL A 252 2.02 32.41 31.20
CA VAL A 252 2.51 33.22 32.31
C VAL A 252 1.54 34.35 32.57
N PHE A 253 0.81 34.30 33.68
CA PHE A 253 0.00 35.40 34.17
C PHE A 253 0.87 36.37 34.98
N THR A 254 0.73 37.67 34.68
CA THR A 254 1.39 38.76 35.39
C THR A 254 0.34 39.71 35.96
N GLY A 255 0.43 39.96 37.25
CA GLY A 255 -0.42 40.86 38.01
C GLY A 255 0.43 41.78 38.89
N GLU A 256 -0.04 42.08 40.10
CA GLU A 256 0.62 43.01 41.02
C GLU A 256 0.86 42.38 42.38
N ASP A 257 2.00 42.68 42.99
CA ASP A 257 2.31 42.23 44.35
C ASP A 257 1.76 43.23 45.37
N GLY A 258 1.52 42.73 46.58
CA GLY A 258 0.96 43.54 47.66
C GLY A 258 0.83 42.74 48.95
N HIS A 259 0.59 43.42 50.06
CA HIS A 259 0.45 42.76 51.35
C HIS A 259 -0.91 42.06 51.46
N ALA A 260 -0.91 40.73 51.45
CA ALA A 260 -2.10 39.88 51.37
C ALA A 260 -3.13 40.15 52.48
N ASN A 261 -2.70 40.62 53.66
CA ASN A 261 -3.59 40.90 54.79
C ASN A 261 -4.21 42.32 54.80
N THR A 262 -3.68 43.27 54.05
CA THR A 262 -4.10 44.69 54.15
C THR A 262 -4.63 45.25 52.83
N TYR A 263 -4.25 44.67 51.70
CA TYR A 263 -4.80 45.06 50.40
C TYR A 263 -6.27 44.61 50.30
N PRO A 264 -7.25 45.44 49.90
CA PRO A 264 -8.65 45.00 49.75
C PRO A 264 -8.80 43.87 48.72
N MET A 265 -9.86 43.04 48.79
CA MET A 265 -10.10 42.00 47.77
C MET A 265 -10.51 42.58 46.41
N HIS A 266 -11.28 43.67 46.42
CA HIS A 266 -11.68 44.37 45.21
C HIS A 266 -10.46 45.01 44.54
N GLY A 267 -10.23 44.72 43.27
CA GLY A 267 -9.15 45.30 42.47
C GLY A 267 -7.80 44.57 42.58
N ARG A 268 -7.72 43.43 43.28
CA ARG A 268 -6.50 42.60 43.30
C ARG A 268 -6.25 41.97 41.93
N ARG A 269 -5.02 42.11 41.46
CA ARG A 269 -4.49 41.44 40.26
C ARG A 269 -3.67 40.21 40.70
N ASP A 270 -4.33 39.24 41.31
CA ASP A 270 -3.70 38.02 41.85
C ASP A 270 -3.53 36.95 40.76
N ALA A 271 -2.29 36.74 40.33
CA ALA A 271 -1.95 35.84 39.23
C ALA A 271 -2.21 34.37 39.55
N LEU A 272 -2.05 33.96 40.82
CA LEU A 272 -2.27 32.56 41.23
C LEU A 272 -3.76 32.22 41.25
N THR A 273 -4.60 33.17 41.66
CA THR A 273 -6.06 33.00 41.62
C THR A 273 -6.56 32.87 40.18
N GLY A 274 -6.02 33.66 39.25
CA GLY A 274 -6.30 33.52 37.82
C GLY A 274 -5.88 32.14 37.30
N ALA A 275 -4.65 31.73 37.59
CA ALA A 275 -4.13 30.41 37.23
C ALA A 275 -5.00 29.26 37.76
N ALA A 276 -5.46 29.31 39.01
CA ALA A 276 -6.33 28.29 39.59
C ALA A 276 -7.68 28.13 38.84
N LYS A 277 -8.24 29.22 38.33
CA LYS A 277 -9.46 29.15 37.51
C LYS A 277 -9.22 28.52 36.14
N LEU A 278 -8.07 28.80 35.54
CA LEU A 278 -7.69 28.17 34.28
C LEU A 278 -7.55 26.64 34.44
N ILE A 279 -6.98 26.18 35.55
CA ILE A 279 -6.82 24.74 35.85
C ILE A 279 -8.17 24.02 35.83
N ILE A 280 -9.20 24.60 36.46
CA ILE A 280 -10.55 24.02 36.46
C ILE A 280 -11.15 24.01 35.03
N GLN A 281 -10.88 25.04 34.24
CA GLN A 281 -11.35 25.11 32.85
C GLN A 281 -10.66 24.10 31.95
N LEU A 282 -9.37 23.82 32.15
CA LEU A 282 -8.63 22.76 31.44
C LEU A 282 -9.29 21.40 31.64
N GLU A 283 -9.54 21.00 32.89
CA GLU A 283 -10.18 19.71 33.20
C GLU A 283 -11.56 19.60 32.54
N THR A 284 -12.38 20.66 32.65
CA THR A 284 -13.71 20.72 32.02
C THR A 284 -13.62 20.58 30.50
N LEU A 285 -12.63 21.23 29.89
CA LEU A 285 -12.40 21.21 28.44
C LEU A 285 -12.06 19.81 27.93
N ALA A 286 -11.18 19.08 28.63
CA ALA A 286 -10.82 17.73 28.23
C ALA A 286 -12.02 16.78 28.21
N TYR A 287 -12.87 16.81 29.24
CA TYR A 287 -14.12 16.04 29.25
C TYR A 287 -15.07 16.46 28.12
N ALA A 288 -15.23 17.76 27.88
CA ALA A 288 -16.14 18.27 26.86
C ALA A 288 -15.69 17.92 25.42
N ARG A 289 -14.37 17.83 25.20
CA ARG A 289 -13.77 17.56 23.89
C ARG A 289 -13.33 16.12 23.70
N ASN A 290 -13.60 15.22 24.66
CA ASN A 290 -13.12 13.83 24.62
C ASN A 290 -11.59 13.74 24.39
N GLY A 291 -10.86 14.68 24.97
CA GLY A 291 -9.41 14.73 24.96
C GLY A 291 -8.83 14.48 26.35
N TYR A 292 -7.51 14.62 26.46
CA TYR A 292 -6.78 14.48 27.71
C TYR A 292 -6.01 15.77 27.99
N THR A 293 -5.90 16.13 29.25
CA THR A 293 -5.07 17.27 29.67
C THR A 293 -4.63 17.10 31.11
N THR A 294 -3.50 17.71 31.44
CA THR A 294 -3.12 17.96 32.82
C THR A 294 -2.19 19.18 32.88
N VAL A 295 -2.17 19.86 34.03
CA VAL A 295 -1.14 20.86 34.33
C VAL A 295 0.07 20.12 34.89
N VAL A 296 1.18 20.18 34.17
CA VAL A 296 2.42 19.45 34.48
C VAL A 296 3.36 20.26 35.37
N SER A 297 3.25 21.59 35.40
CA SER A 297 4.06 22.46 36.25
C SER A 297 3.36 23.77 36.61
N ILE A 298 3.58 24.24 37.85
CA ILE A 298 3.10 25.53 38.38
C ILE A 298 4.26 26.22 39.11
N GLU A 299 4.63 27.42 38.67
CA GLU A 299 5.57 28.29 39.37
C GLU A 299 4.86 29.61 39.71
N SER A 300 4.77 29.96 40.99
CA SER A 300 4.13 31.19 41.44
C SER A 300 5.05 31.99 42.38
N GLY A 301 5.02 33.32 42.25
CA GLY A 301 5.77 34.25 43.10
C GLY A 301 5.10 35.61 43.26
N PRO A 302 5.56 36.45 44.21
CA PRO A 302 6.76 36.27 45.04
C PRO A 302 6.58 35.32 46.25
N ARG A 303 7.67 34.66 46.66
CA ARG A 303 7.70 33.74 47.82
C ARG A 303 7.78 34.53 49.14
N GLY A 304 6.73 34.47 49.97
CA GLY A 304 6.66 35.16 51.27
C GLY A 304 5.35 34.86 52.02
N THR A 305 5.30 35.08 53.34
CA THR A 305 4.16 34.69 54.20
C THR A 305 2.95 35.63 54.14
N ALA A 306 3.02 36.74 53.39
CA ALA A 306 1.93 37.72 53.30
C ALA A 306 1.92 38.49 51.96
N ASN A 307 2.22 37.82 50.84
CA ASN A 307 2.28 38.46 49.52
C ASN A 307 1.18 37.96 48.58
N ILE A 308 0.52 38.88 47.89
CA ILE A 308 -0.29 38.60 46.69
C ILE A 308 0.67 38.12 45.60
N GLN A 309 0.31 37.04 44.90
CA GLN A 309 1.14 36.47 43.85
C GLN A 309 1.03 37.32 42.58
N SER A 310 2.13 37.95 42.18
CA SER A 310 2.19 38.85 41.03
C SER A 310 2.61 38.16 39.74
N LYS A 311 3.16 36.95 39.80
CA LYS A 311 3.52 36.20 38.60
C LYS A 311 3.27 34.71 38.81
N THR A 312 2.51 34.09 37.91
CA THR A 312 2.27 32.64 37.91
C THR A 312 2.45 32.07 36.52
N LYS A 313 3.38 31.13 36.37
CA LYS A 313 3.61 30.33 35.16
C LYS A 313 2.95 28.97 35.33
N LEU A 314 2.22 28.53 34.31
CA LEU A 314 1.67 27.19 34.17
C LEU A 314 2.22 26.55 32.90
N VAL A 315 2.58 25.28 32.98
CA VAL A 315 2.81 24.43 31.80
C VAL A 315 1.77 23.31 31.82
N PHE A 316 1.08 23.10 30.70
CA PHE A 316 0.05 22.08 30.58
C PHE A 316 0.13 21.39 29.22
N CYS A 317 -0.34 20.15 29.16
CA CYS A 317 -0.44 19.39 27.92
C CYS A 317 -1.89 19.22 27.49
N LEU A 318 -2.10 19.17 26.18
CA LEU A 318 -3.36 18.76 25.56
C LEU A 318 -3.04 17.55 24.69
N MET A 319 -3.88 16.52 24.75
CA MET A 319 -3.74 15.34 23.91
C MET A 319 -5.08 14.95 23.30
N HIS A 320 -5.05 14.57 22.03
CA HIS A 320 -6.25 14.14 21.33
C HIS A 320 -5.90 13.16 20.22
N LYS A 321 -6.76 12.15 20.01
CA LYS A 321 -6.59 11.15 18.93
C LYS A 321 -6.68 11.76 17.53
N GLU A 322 -7.42 12.86 17.38
CA GLU A 322 -7.65 13.56 16.12
C GLU A 322 -7.00 14.95 16.16
N ALA A 323 -6.34 15.33 15.07
CA ALA A 323 -5.62 16.61 14.98
C ALA A 323 -6.54 17.81 15.19
N GLU A 324 -7.75 17.77 14.62
CA GLU A 324 -8.73 18.84 14.77
C GLU A 324 -9.18 18.99 16.22
N GLY A 325 -9.40 17.89 16.95
CA GLY A 325 -9.73 17.96 18.37
C GLY A 325 -8.60 18.58 19.20
N LEU A 326 -7.33 18.30 18.86
CA LEU A 326 -6.17 18.92 19.53
C LEU A 326 -6.11 20.44 19.27
N GLU A 327 -6.34 20.88 18.04
CA GLU A 327 -6.36 22.30 17.68
C GLU A 327 -7.58 23.02 18.28
N ASN A 328 -8.76 22.39 18.27
CA ASN A 328 -9.96 22.90 18.92
C ASN A 328 -9.75 23.08 20.44
N MET A 329 -9.13 22.11 21.10
CA MET A 329 -8.75 22.25 22.51
C MET A 329 -7.75 23.40 22.71
N SER A 330 -6.78 23.57 21.81
CA SER A 330 -5.79 24.64 21.86
C SER A 330 -6.42 26.03 21.68
N ALA A 331 -7.39 26.17 20.78
CA ALA A 331 -8.14 27.41 20.58
C ALA A 331 -9.07 27.73 21.76
N ASP A 332 -9.78 26.73 22.30
CA ASP A 332 -10.67 26.89 23.46
C ASP A 332 -9.92 27.32 24.71
N ILE A 333 -8.73 26.74 24.93
CA ILE A 333 -7.92 27.14 26.08
C ILE A 333 -7.34 28.55 25.90
N ALA A 334 -6.95 28.96 24.69
CA ALA A 334 -6.50 30.32 24.44
C ALA A 334 -7.59 31.35 24.76
N ARG A 335 -8.85 31.07 24.39
CA ARG A 335 -10.01 31.89 24.77
C ARG A 335 -10.24 31.92 26.29
N SER A 336 -10.08 30.77 26.93
CA SER A 336 -10.21 30.63 28.40
C SER A 336 -9.15 31.45 29.14
N ILE A 337 -7.89 31.41 28.69
CA ILE A 337 -6.79 32.23 29.21
C ILE A 337 -7.12 33.73 29.08
N GLN A 338 -7.58 34.15 27.90
CA GLN A 338 -7.96 35.55 27.67
C GLN A 338 -9.11 35.99 28.60
N GLY A 339 -10.11 35.14 28.77
CA GLY A 339 -11.25 35.40 29.67
C GLY A 339 -10.84 35.51 31.14
N VAL A 340 -9.97 34.60 31.61
CA VAL A 340 -9.41 34.63 32.97
C VAL A 340 -8.56 35.88 33.19
N ALA A 341 -7.71 36.23 32.23
CA ALA A 341 -6.88 37.43 32.27
C ALA A 341 -7.75 38.69 32.41
N ALA A 342 -8.75 38.84 31.54
CA ALA A 342 -9.67 39.98 31.56
C ALA A 342 -10.46 40.08 32.88
N MET A 343 -10.95 38.96 33.40
CA MET A 343 -11.73 38.91 34.64
C MET A 343 -10.93 39.36 35.87
N HIS A 344 -9.62 39.09 35.88
CA HIS A 344 -8.73 39.39 37.01
C HIS A 344 -7.81 40.60 36.77
N GLY A 345 -7.95 41.26 35.62
CA GLY A 345 -7.06 42.34 35.19
C GLY A 345 -5.61 41.89 35.01
N LEU A 346 -5.34 40.63 34.68
CA LEU A 346 -3.98 40.11 34.52
C LEU A 346 -3.46 40.34 33.10
N ASP A 347 -2.17 40.57 32.97
CA ASP A 347 -1.45 40.43 31.70
C ASP A 347 -1.06 38.96 31.50
N TYR A 348 -0.90 38.50 30.26
CA TYR A 348 -0.46 37.13 30.00
C TYR A 348 0.42 36.97 28.76
N THR A 349 1.27 35.95 28.78
CA THR A 349 1.94 35.41 27.58
C THR A 349 1.57 33.94 27.43
N LEU A 350 1.28 33.48 26.20
CA LEU A 350 0.99 32.09 25.88
C LEU A 350 1.95 31.60 24.80
N ASN A 351 2.73 30.57 25.10
CA ASN A 351 3.68 29.95 24.19
C ASN A 351 3.28 28.49 23.94
N ARG A 352 3.25 28.06 22.68
CA ARG A 352 3.12 26.64 22.33
C ARG A 352 4.53 26.07 22.24
N LEU A 353 4.91 25.26 23.22
CA LEU A 353 6.27 24.74 23.38
C LEU A 353 6.52 23.52 22.48
N ILE A 354 5.53 22.65 22.36
CA ILE A 354 5.57 21.45 21.51
C ILE A 354 4.26 21.33 20.78
N HIS A 355 4.34 20.91 19.52
CA HIS A 355 3.19 20.51 18.75
C HIS A 355 3.53 19.28 17.91
N LEU A 356 3.04 18.12 18.34
CA LEU A 356 3.14 16.86 17.63
C LEU A 356 1.72 16.45 17.22
N PRO A 357 1.34 16.56 15.93
CA PRO A 357 0.03 16.07 15.47
C PRO A 357 -0.06 14.54 15.62
N PRO A 358 -1.27 13.95 15.72
CA PRO A 358 -1.41 12.49 15.66
C PRO A 358 -0.90 11.97 14.33
N GLY A 359 -0.25 10.80 14.34
CA GLY A 359 0.30 10.17 13.15
C GLY A 359 0.39 8.66 13.29
N ASP A 360 0.75 8.01 12.19
CA ASP A 360 0.92 6.56 12.09
C ASP A 360 2.38 6.22 11.77
N PHE A 361 2.80 5.02 12.20
CA PHE A 361 4.10 4.47 11.84
C PHE A 361 4.09 3.91 10.42
N TRP A 362 5.28 3.65 9.87
CA TRP A 362 5.43 3.20 8.49
C TRP A 362 4.82 1.79 8.27
N PRO A 363 3.98 1.57 7.25
CA PRO A 363 3.26 0.31 7.06
C PRO A 363 4.16 -0.93 6.99
N GLU A 364 5.33 -0.84 6.34
CA GLU A 364 6.30 -1.91 6.23
C GLU A 364 6.99 -2.24 7.56
N ALA A 365 7.21 -1.24 8.41
CA ALA A 365 7.77 -1.42 9.74
C ALA A 365 6.72 -2.05 10.67
N ILE A 366 5.46 -1.61 10.57
CA ILE A 366 4.33 -2.22 11.28
C ILE A 366 4.16 -3.68 10.87
N ASP A 367 4.22 -3.99 9.58
CA ASP A 367 4.08 -5.37 9.08
C ASP A 367 5.23 -6.26 9.58
N SER A 368 6.45 -5.75 9.59
CA SER A 368 7.61 -6.44 10.19
C SER A 368 7.40 -6.72 11.68
N MET A 369 6.93 -5.74 12.46
CA MET A 369 6.65 -5.92 13.89
C MET A 369 5.47 -6.86 14.14
N ARG A 370 4.43 -6.79 13.31
CA ARG A 370 3.27 -7.69 13.37
C ARG A 370 3.69 -9.15 13.13
N GLN A 371 4.50 -9.39 12.11
CA GLN A 371 5.05 -10.71 11.82
C GLN A 371 5.93 -11.20 12.97
N ALA A 372 6.80 -10.34 13.50
CA ALA A 372 7.65 -10.69 14.63
C ALA A 372 6.89 -11.02 15.92
N CYS A 373 5.79 -10.29 16.19
CA CYS A 373 4.91 -10.54 17.33
C CYS A 373 4.09 -11.83 17.19
N GLY A 374 3.78 -12.25 15.96
CA GLY A 374 3.01 -13.46 15.67
C GLY A 374 1.66 -13.51 16.40
N ASP A 375 1.26 -14.69 16.84
CA ASP A 375 0.02 -14.93 17.60
C ASP A 375 0.06 -14.41 19.05
N LYS A 376 1.23 -14.07 19.56
CA LYS A 376 1.42 -13.46 20.88
C LYS A 376 1.12 -11.95 20.86
N GLY A 377 0.97 -11.35 19.67
CA GLY A 377 0.70 -9.93 19.46
C GLY A 377 -0.76 -9.54 19.28
N ILE A 378 -1.05 -8.26 19.50
CA ILE A 378 -2.22 -7.52 18.96
C ILE A 378 -1.80 -6.13 18.47
N GLY A 379 -2.63 -5.49 17.65
CA GLY A 379 -2.46 -4.08 17.31
C GLY A 379 -2.78 -3.17 18.50
N SER A 380 -1.99 -2.11 18.67
CA SER A 380 -2.16 -1.11 19.73
C SER A 380 -1.77 0.29 19.22
N ARG A 381 -2.11 1.33 19.98
CA ARG A 381 -1.72 2.72 19.69
C ARG A 381 -1.10 3.37 20.92
N THR A 382 -0.07 4.20 20.74
CA THR A 382 0.48 4.98 21.86
C THR A 382 -0.32 6.26 22.09
N GLY A 383 -0.56 6.58 23.37
CA GLY A 383 -1.22 7.82 23.77
C GLY A 383 -0.29 9.05 23.80
N THR A 384 1.02 8.83 23.70
CA THR A 384 2.06 9.86 23.84
C THR A 384 3.12 9.74 22.74
N GLY A 385 4.02 10.73 22.66
CA GLY A 385 5.18 10.76 21.80
C GLY A 385 6.32 9.95 22.43
N HIS A 386 7.18 9.42 21.57
CA HIS A 386 8.37 8.62 21.90
C HIS A 386 9.51 9.08 20.98
N ASP A 387 10.76 8.71 21.25
CA ASP A 387 11.86 9.00 20.31
C ASP A 387 11.56 8.45 18.90
N SER A 388 10.88 7.31 18.81
CA SER A 388 10.41 6.73 17.54
C SER A 388 9.46 7.65 16.76
N THR A 389 8.70 8.52 17.43
CA THR A 389 7.86 9.51 16.71
C THR A 389 8.69 10.52 15.93
N MET A 390 9.90 10.84 16.42
CA MET A 390 10.84 11.72 15.71
C MET A 390 11.58 10.99 14.60
N THR A 391 12.04 9.75 14.83
CA THR A 391 12.71 8.97 13.78
C THR A 391 11.77 8.60 12.64
N SER A 392 10.48 8.40 12.92
CA SER A 392 9.44 8.12 11.91
C SER A 392 9.28 9.25 10.89
N LEU A 393 9.78 10.46 11.17
CA LEU A 393 9.80 11.57 10.21
C LEU A 393 10.88 11.41 9.12
N LYS A 394 11.83 10.48 9.32
CA LYS A 394 13.08 10.35 8.54
C LYS A 394 13.37 8.95 7.98
N CYS A 395 12.85 7.88 8.60
CA CYS A 395 13.06 6.51 8.12
C CYS A 395 11.96 5.56 8.61
N PRO A 396 11.82 4.38 7.98
CA PRO A 396 10.93 3.33 8.45
C PRO A 396 11.12 3.06 9.95
N THR A 397 10.07 3.31 10.73
CA THR A 397 10.10 3.18 12.18
C THR A 397 8.93 2.36 12.68
N GLY A 398 9.16 1.45 13.61
CA GLY A 398 8.12 0.64 14.24
C GLY A 398 8.36 0.46 15.74
N MET A 399 7.29 0.24 16.50
CA MET A 399 7.41 -0.06 17.93
C MET A 399 6.67 -1.33 18.32
N ILE A 400 7.17 -1.97 19.38
CA ILE A 400 6.53 -3.09 20.08
C ILE A 400 6.23 -2.64 21.50
N PHE A 401 4.97 -2.75 21.90
CA PHE A 401 4.58 -2.66 23.30
C PHE A 401 4.73 -3.99 24.02
N VAL A 402 5.18 -3.92 25.27
CA VAL A 402 5.19 -5.00 26.25
C VAL A 402 4.12 -4.75 27.28
N ARG A 403 3.29 -5.77 27.55
CA ARG A 403 2.19 -5.69 28.52
C ARG A 403 2.66 -5.12 29.86
N SER A 404 1.91 -4.14 30.37
CA SER A 404 2.15 -3.51 31.68
C SER A 404 0.91 -3.64 32.57
N LYS A 405 1.13 -3.95 33.85
CA LYS A 405 0.05 -4.16 34.82
C LYS A 405 -0.77 -2.89 35.02
N GLY A 406 -2.04 -2.93 34.65
CA GLY A 406 -2.96 -1.79 34.70
C GLY A 406 -2.61 -0.65 33.74
N GLY A 407 -1.69 -0.86 32.78
CA GLY A 407 -1.24 0.18 31.85
C GLY A 407 -0.52 1.35 32.50
N ILE A 408 0.07 1.14 33.67
CA ILE A 408 0.69 2.20 34.47
C ILE A 408 2.11 2.45 33.97
N SER A 409 2.42 3.69 33.59
CA SER A 409 3.76 4.23 33.32
C SER A 409 4.02 5.50 34.15
N HIS A 410 5.21 6.09 34.09
CA HIS A 410 5.59 7.30 34.87
C HIS A 410 5.33 7.17 36.39
N SER A 411 5.36 5.95 36.91
CA SER A 411 4.99 5.64 38.29
C SER A 411 5.84 4.52 38.86
N ALA A 412 6.17 4.63 40.15
CA ALA A 412 6.75 3.54 40.95
C ALA A 412 5.93 2.23 40.94
N LYS A 413 4.65 2.29 40.53
CA LYS A 413 3.76 1.12 40.42
C LYS A 413 3.84 0.41 39.07
N GLU A 414 4.55 0.97 38.08
CA GLU A 414 4.78 0.34 36.79
C GLU A 414 5.36 -1.06 36.97
N TRP A 415 4.79 -2.02 36.24
CA TRP A 415 5.20 -3.41 36.37
C TRP A 415 4.91 -4.22 35.11
N SER A 416 5.97 -4.70 34.47
CA SER A 416 5.93 -5.77 33.46
C SER A 416 6.60 -7.02 34.02
N THR A 417 6.13 -8.19 33.60
CA THR A 417 6.71 -9.46 34.03
C THR A 417 8.01 -9.76 33.27
N GLU A 418 8.87 -10.59 33.85
CA GLU A 418 10.11 -11.05 33.19
C GLU A 418 9.82 -11.67 31.82
N GLN A 419 8.78 -12.52 31.73
CA GLN A 419 8.36 -13.16 30.49
C GLN A 419 7.86 -12.15 29.46
N ASP A 420 7.03 -11.18 29.85
CA ASP A 420 6.53 -10.17 28.91
C ASP A 420 7.69 -9.32 28.34
N CYS A 421 8.65 -8.93 29.19
CA CYS A 421 9.87 -8.24 28.75
C CYS A 421 10.70 -9.07 27.77
N ALA A 422 10.82 -10.38 28.01
CA ALA A 422 11.54 -11.29 27.13
C ALA A 422 10.85 -11.44 25.76
N GLU A 423 9.52 -11.53 25.71
CA GLU A 423 8.77 -11.59 24.45
C GLU A 423 8.94 -10.30 23.63
N GLY A 424 8.98 -9.14 24.28
CA GLY A 424 9.28 -7.86 23.62
C GLY A 424 10.67 -7.83 22.98
N ALA A 425 11.69 -8.26 23.73
CA ALA A 425 13.06 -8.37 23.21
C ALA A 425 13.18 -9.40 22.08
N LEU A 426 12.45 -10.51 22.17
CA LEU A 426 12.44 -11.54 21.14
C LEU A 426 11.79 -11.03 19.85
N ALA A 427 10.64 -10.38 19.93
CA ALA A 427 9.98 -9.78 18.77
C ALA A 427 10.87 -8.73 18.10
N LEU A 428 11.62 -7.93 18.85
CA LEU A 428 12.58 -6.97 18.29
C LEU A 428 13.67 -7.61 17.42
N GLY A 429 14.04 -8.86 17.68
CA GLY A 429 15.14 -9.56 16.99
C GLY A 429 14.73 -10.55 15.88
N ARG A 430 13.43 -10.78 15.65
CA ARG A 430 12.91 -11.80 14.70
C ARG A 430 12.84 -11.31 13.25
N ALA A 431 12.95 -12.25 12.31
CA ALA A 431 12.75 -12.05 10.86
C ALA A 431 11.81 -13.13 10.28
N THR A 432 11.26 -12.93 9.08
CA THR A 432 10.45 -13.96 8.39
C THR A 432 11.29 -15.13 7.87
N HIS A 433 10.68 -16.32 7.85
CA HIS A 433 11.40 -17.58 7.73
C HIS A 433 10.75 -18.54 6.72
N PRO A 434 11.55 -19.14 5.81
CA PRO A 434 11.07 -20.19 4.92
C PRO A 434 10.85 -21.55 5.59
N GLU A 435 11.36 -21.78 6.79
CA GLU A 435 11.10 -23.00 7.55
C GLU A 435 9.79 -22.84 8.32
N ALA A 436 9.16 -23.98 8.58
CA ALA A 436 7.93 -23.99 9.33
C ALA A 436 8.19 -24.18 10.82
N ASN A 437 7.28 -23.68 11.64
CA ASN A 437 7.31 -23.91 13.08
C ASN A 437 7.40 -25.43 13.36
N PRO A 438 8.45 -25.92 14.06
CA PRO A 438 8.64 -27.34 14.32
C PRO A 438 7.46 -28.01 15.03
N GLU A 439 6.73 -27.26 15.87
CA GLU A 439 5.55 -27.77 16.57
C GLU A 439 4.36 -28.04 15.63
N ALA A 440 4.36 -27.45 14.43
CA ALA A 440 3.37 -27.67 13.40
C ALA A 440 3.69 -28.85 12.47
N ILE A 441 4.80 -29.56 12.72
CA ILE A 441 5.31 -30.62 11.85
C ILE A 441 4.95 -32.01 12.40
N VAL A 442 4.37 -32.84 11.54
CA VAL A 442 4.15 -34.28 11.76
C VAL A 442 4.92 -35.04 10.67
N GLN A 443 6.00 -35.72 11.06
CA GLN A 443 6.91 -36.36 10.11
C GLN A 443 7.24 -37.81 10.44
N GLY A 444 7.51 -38.59 9.40
CA GLY A 444 8.12 -39.91 9.49
C GLY A 444 9.36 -40.01 8.58
N PRO A 445 9.84 -41.23 8.29
CA PRO A 445 11.09 -41.41 7.55
C PRO A 445 11.08 -40.81 6.14
N ASN A 446 9.93 -40.81 5.46
CA ASN A 446 9.80 -40.42 4.05
C ASN A 446 8.69 -39.41 3.78
N TYR A 447 7.94 -39.00 4.81
CA TYR A 447 6.84 -38.05 4.68
C TYR A 447 6.92 -36.95 5.73
N ARG A 448 6.43 -35.77 5.38
CA ARG A 448 6.27 -34.65 6.30
C ARG A 448 4.95 -33.93 6.03
N PHE A 449 4.17 -33.70 7.07
CA PHE A 449 3.01 -32.81 7.05
C PHE A 449 3.33 -31.59 7.89
N THR A 450 3.08 -30.41 7.35
CA THR A 450 3.34 -29.14 8.00
C THR A 450 2.06 -28.32 8.00
N LEU A 451 1.51 -28.09 9.18
CA LEU A 451 0.22 -27.45 9.38
C LEU A 451 0.46 -25.94 9.47
N LEU A 452 0.50 -25.26 8.33
CA LEU A 452 0.78 -23.82 8.27
C LEU A 452 -0.33 -23.00 8.94
N ASN A 453 -1.59 -23.41 8.82
CA ASN A 453 -2.65 -22.94 9.72
C ASN A 453 -3.80 -23.96 9.75
N GLU A 454 -4.92 -23.61 10.38
CA GLU A 454 -6.06 -24.52 10.53
C GLU A 454 -6.71 -24.94 9.18
N ARG A 455 -6.39 -24.26 8.07
CA ARG A 455 -6.95 -24.45 6.72
C ARG A 455 -5.92 -24.55 5.61
N LEU A 456 -4.62 -24.54 5.91
CA LEU A 456 -3.53 -24.64 4.95
C LEU A 456 -2.48 -25.61 5.47
N VAL A 457 -2.20 -26.62 4.66
CA VAL A 457 -1.30 -27.70 4.99
C VAL A 457 -0.34 -27.94 3.83
N ARG A 458 0.94 -27.98 4.15
CA ARG A 458 1.99 -28.46 3.26
C ARG A 458 2.22 -29.94 3.54
N PHE A 459 2.42 -30.74 2.51
CA PHE A 459 2.73 -32.16 2.64
C PHE A 459 3.79 -32.56 1.64
N GLU A 460 4.76 -33.34 2.12
CA GLU A 460 5.96 -33.69 1.38
C GLU A 460 6.23 -35.19 1.43
N TRP A 461 6.77 -35.72 0.34
CA TRP A 461 7.35 -37.06 0.25
C TRP A 461 8.79 -36.93 -0.23
N ALA A 462 9.70 -37.68 0.40
CA ALA A 462 11.09 -37.78 -0.01
C ALA A 462 11.61 -39.20 0.21
N GLU A 463 12.02 -39.88 -0.87
CA GLU A 463 12.51 -41.28 -0.79
C GLU A 463 13.77 -41.41 0.09
N ASP A 464 14.57 -40.36 0.20
CA ASP A 464 15.79 -40.31 1.01
C ASP A 464 15.58 -39.69 2.40
N GLY A 465 14.35 -39.30 2.74
CA GLY A 465 14.00 -38.66 4.01
C GLY A 465 14.56 -37.26 4.22
N GLN A 466 15.12 -36.62 3.18
CA GLN A 466 15.61 -35.24 3.27
C GLN A 466 14.58 -34.28 2.69
N PHE A 467 13.86 -33.55 3.53
CA PHE A 467 12.82 -32.62 3.08
C PHE A 467 13.39 -31.26 2.65
N GLU A 468 12.54 -30.41 2.05
CA GLU A 468 12.97 -29.10 1.53
C GLU A 468 12.47 -27.97 2.43
N ASP A 469 13.41 -27.16 2.89
CA ASP A 469 13.16 -26.12 3.89
C ASP A 469 13.56 -24.73 3.39
N ARG A 470 14.33 -24.66 2.31
CA ARG A 470 14.68 -23.41 1.64
C ARG A 470 13.45 -22.75 1.02
N ALA A 471 13.51 -21.43 0.84
CA ALA A 471 12.48 -20.70 0.12
C ALA A 471 12.37 -21.19 -1.32
N SER A 472 11.16 -21.37 -1.83
CA SER A 472 10.91 -21.61 -3.25
C SER A 472 10.42 -20.34 -3.94
N THR A 473 10.34 -20.37 -5.27
CA THR A 473 9.70 -19.28 -6.03
C THR A 473 8.26 -19.06 -5.62
N PHE A 474 7.53 -20.11 -5.27
CA PHE A 474 6.20 -19.99 -4.71
C PHE A 474 6.26 -19.57 -3.23
N ALA A 475 6.82 -20.42 -2.35
CA ALA A 475 6.74 -20.29 -0.90
C ALA A 475 8.02 -19.70 -0.30
N ILE A 476 7.95 -18.43 0.09
CA ILE A 476 9.04 -17.69 0.75
C ILE A 476 8.87 -17.60 2.27
N ASN A 477 7.67 -17.91 2.77
CA ASN A 477 7.34 -17.89 4.20
C ASN A 477 6.55 -19.14 4.58
N ARG A 478 7.00 -19.86 5.61
CA ARG A 478 6.31 -21.03 6.17
C ARG A 478 6.22 -21.01 7.69
N GLU A 479 6.76 -19.97 8.33
CA GLU A 479 6.63 -19.79 9.77
C GLU A 479 5.27 -19.13 10.09
N PHE A 480 4.37 -19.95 10.60
CA PHE A 480 3.04 -19.55 11.04
C PHE A 480 2.83 -19.99 12.49
N PRO A 481 1.90 -19.34 13.22
CA PRO A 481 1.46 -19.84 14.51
C PRO A 481 0.96 -21.29 14.41
N THR A 482 1.41 -22.15 15.33
CA THR A 482 1.01 -23.55 15.36
C THR A 482 -0.51 -23.66 15.53
N PRO A 483 -1.25 -24.24 14.56
CA PRO A 483 -2.68 -24.42 14.70
C PRO A 483 -3.00 -25.50 15.74
N LYS A 484 -4.24 -25.54 16.23
CA LYS A 484 -4.69 -26.65 17.08
C LYS A 484 -4.95 -27.88 16.21
N PHE A 485 -4.21 -28.96 16.47
CA PHE A 485 -4.45 -30.26 15.87
C PHE A 485 -4.16 -31.39 16.85
N ARG A 486 -4.70 -32.58 16.58
CA ARG A 486 -4.33 -33.81 17.27
C ARG A 486 -3.83 -34.84 16.27
N VAL A 487 -2.85 -35.63 16.69
CA VAL A 487 -2.34 -36.76 15.93
C VAL A 487 -2.83 -38.05 16.60
N VAL A 488 -3.42 -38.95 15.81
CA VAL A 488 -3.74 -40.31 16.24
C VAL A 488 -2.87 -41.25 15.42
N ASP A 489 -1.92 -41.87 16.09
CA ASP A 489 -0.94 -42.78 15.49
C ASP A 489 -1.40 -44.24 15.71
N GLY A 490 -2.06 -44.82 14.70
CA GLY A 490 -2.54 -46.20 14.69
C GLY A 490 -2.12 -46.94 13.42
N GLU A 491 -2.94 -47.89 12.93
CA GLU A 491 -2.69 -48.57 11.64
C GLU A 491 -2.51 -47.55 10.50
N GLU A 492 -3.33 -46.50 10.49
CA GLU A 492 -3.14 -45.29 9.68
C GLU A 492 -2.71 -44.11 10.58
N LEU A 493 -2.00 -43.14 10.00
CA LEU A 493 -1.74 -41.85 10.62
C LEU A 493 -2.96 -40.95 10.38
N HIS A 494 -3.54 -40.43 11.46
CA HIS A 494 -4.57 -39.40 11.36
C HIS A 494 -4.11 -38.08 11.97
N ILE A 495 -4.20 -36.99 11.19
CA ILE A 495 -3.99 -35.62 11.66
C ILE A 495 -5.34 -34.91 11.60
N ILE A 496 -5.79 -34.36 12.73
CA ILE A 496 -7.17 -33.91 12.88
C ILE A 496 -7.18 -32.46 13.35
N THR A 497 -7.77 -31.59 12.54
CA THR A 497 -8.06 -30.18 12.84
C THR A 497 -9.57 -29.97 12.92
N ASP A 498 -10.00 -28.73 13.21
CA ASP A 498 -11.43 -28.37 13.18
C ASP A 498 -12.02 -28.35 11.76
N HIS A 499 -11.16 -28.27 10.74
CA HIS A 499 -11.57 -28.12 9.33
C HIS A 499 -11.37 -29.38 8.49
N PHE A 500 -10.33 -30.16 8.75
CA PHE A 500 -10.01 -31.36 7.99
C PHE A 500 -9.40 -32.49 8.84
N LEU A 501 -9.50 -33.71 8.32
CA LEU A 501 -8.85 -34.91 8.82
C LEU A 501 -7.99 -35.50 7.70
N VAL A 502 -6.71 -35.68 7.97
CA VAL A 502 -5.78 -36.43 7.11
C VAL A 502 -5.87 -37.90 7.47
N SER A 503 -6.00 -38.79 6.48
CA SER A 503 -5.86 -40.24 6.60
C SER A 503 -4.68 -40.65 5.73
N TYR A 504 -3.67 -41.27 6.36
CA TYR A 504 -2.43 -41.60 5.67
C TYR A 504 -1.89 -42.99 6.04
N THR A 505 -1.67 -43.85 5.04
CA THR A 505 -1.25 -45.25 5.24
C THR A 505 0.26 -45.44 5.41
N ARG A 506 1.06 -44.37 5.39
CA ARG A 506 2.55 -44.41 5.43
C ARG A 506 3.23 -45.02 4.21
N GLU A 507 2.49 -45.17 3.11
CA GLU A 507 3.03 -45.50 1.79
C GLU A 507 3.27 -44.24 0.96
N LYS A 508 4.00 -44.35 -0.16
CA LYS A 508 4.17 -43.25 -1.10
C LYS A 508 2.82 -42.64 -1.48
N PHE A 509 2.74 -41.31 -1.59
CA PHE A 509 1.48 -40.61 -1.86
C PHE A 509 0.81 -41.11 -3.15
N SER A 510 -0.47 -41.47 -3.02
CA SER A 510 -1.35 -42.02 -4.05
C SER A 510 -2.80 -41.75 -3.66
N PRO A 511 -3.78 -41.92 -4.56
CA PRO A 511 -5.20 -41.78 -4.22
C PRO A 511 -5.68 -42.71 -3.10
N GLN A 512 -4.98 -43.83 -2.87
CA GLN A 512 -5.29 -44.82 -1.84
C GLN A 512 -4.57 -44.52 -0.53
N SER A 513 -3.35 -44.00 -0.59
CA SER A 513 -2.51 -43.82 0.60
C SER A 513 -2.69 -42.49 1.30
N LEU A 514 -3.05 -41.40 0.60
CA LEU A 514 -3.24 -40.07 1.20
C LEU A 514 -4.60 -39.46 0.86
N VAL A 515 -5.40 -39.22 1.90
CA VAL A 515 -6.77 -38.70 1.79
C VAL A 515 -7.02 -37.58 2.79
N PHE A 516 -7.61 -36.48 2.34
CA PHE A 516 -8.10 -35.40 3.20
C PHE A 516 -9.62 -35.42 3.23
N HIS A 517 -10.18 -35.60 4.42
CA HIS A 517 -11.59 -35.54 4.71
C HIS A 517 -11.94 -34.16 5.27
N PHE A 518 -13.05 -33.57 4.83
CA PHE A 518 -13.46 -32.24 5.25
C PHE A 518 -14.75 -32.28 6.06
N ASN A 519 -14.89 -31.38 7.03
CA ASN A 519 -16.14 -31.25 7.78
C ASN A 519 -17.29 -30.85 6.83
N GLY A 520 -18.47 -31.47 6.98
CA GLY A 520 -19.65 -31.16 6.18
C GLY A 520 -20.16 -29.71 6.33
N LYS A 521 -19.71 -28.97 7.36
CA LYS A 521 -19.92 -27.52 7.48
C LYS A 521 -19.00 -26.69 6.58
N SER A 522 -17.85 -27.23 6.16
CA SER A 522 -16.83 -26.54 5.38
C SER A 522 -16.99 -26.75 3.87
N ILE A 523 -17.58 -27.87 3.43
CA ILE A 523 -17.72 -28.23 2.00
C ILE A 523 -19.09 -28.83 1.70
N LYS A 524 -19.80 -28.27 0.71
CA LYS A 524 -21.21 -28.58 0.39
C LYS A 524 -21.47 -30.01 -0.17
N TYR A 525 -20.45 -30.87 -0.27
CA TYR A 525 -20.59 -32.23 -0.82
C TYR A 525 -19.88 -33.33 -0.01
N GLY A 526 -19.10 -32.99 1.03
CA GLY A 526 -18.43 -33.99 1.88
C GLY A 526 -17.43 -34.94 1.17
N SER A 527 -17.13 -34.71 -0.12
CA SER A 527 -16.20 -35.54 -0.86
C SER A 527 -14.77 -35.32 -0.35
N PRO A 528 -14.04 -36.40 -0.03
CA PRO A 528 -12.64 -36.27 0.36
C PRO A 528 -11.78 -35.86 -0.84
N TRP A 529 -10.73 -35.08 -0.60
CA TRP A 529 -9.67 -34.88 -1.57
C TRP A 529 -8.68 -36.05 -1.48
N ARG A 530 -8.22 -36.54 -2.63
CA ARG A 530 -7.29 -37.66 -2.74
C ARG A 530 -6.09 -37.24 -3.57
N PHE A 531 -4.89 -37.57 -3.10
CA PHE A 531 -3.65 -37.23 -3.81
C PHE A 531 -3.66 -37.76 -5.26
N GLY A 532 -3.24 -36.93 -6.21
CA GLY A 532 -3.15 -37.30 -7.63
C GLY A 532 -4.48 -37.45 -8.37
N THR A 533 -5.62 -37.19 -7.73
CA THR A 533 -6.92 -37.18 -8.41
C THR A 533 -7.18 -35.83 -9.09
N PRO A 534 -7.86 -35.80 -10.26
CA PRO A 534 -8.20 -34.55 -10.93
C PRO A 534 -8.97 -33.61 -10.00
N THR A 535 -8.57 -32.34 -9.94
CA THR A 535 -9.28 -31.32 -9.18
C THR A 535 -10.54 -30.90 -9.92
N GLU A 536 -11.67 -31.52 -9.60
CA GLU A 536 -12.97 -31.08 -10.11
C GLU A 536 -13.36 -29.72 -9.50
N PHE A 537 -14.01 -28.86 -10.29
CA PHE A 537 -14.55 -27.57 -9.87
C PHE A 537 -13.54 -26.50 -9.38
N ASN A 538 -12.26 -26.62 -9.73
CA ASN A 538 -11.30 -25.51 -9.61
C ASN A 538 -11.80 -24.32 -10.45
N LEU A 539 -11.61 -23.10 -9.95
CA LEU A 539 -12.09 -21.88 -10.59
C LEU A 539 -11.09 -21.27 -11.57
N GLY A 540 -9.98 -21.95 -11.85
CA GLY A 540 -8.90 -21.47 -12.70
C GLY A 540 -8.00 -20.44 -11.98
N GLY A 541 -6.83 -20.20 -12.54
CA GLY A 541 -5.90 -19.15 -12.13
C GLY A 541 -5.63 -18.21 -13.30
N THR A 542 -4.50 -18.35 -13.96
CA THR A 542 -4.27 -17.69 -15.25
C THR A 542 -3.42 -18.56 -16.16
N ALA A 543 -3.54 -18.33 -17.46
CA ALA A 543 -2.64 -18.94 -18.44
C ALA A 543 -1.30 -18.21 -18.45
N ARG A 544 -0.25 -18.92 -18.84
CA ARG A 544 1.09 -18.36 -18.95
C ARG A 544 1.20 -17.27 -20.02
N THR A 545 0.52 -17.48 -21.13
CA THR A 545 0.38 -16.54 -22.24
C THR A 545 -0.81 -16.92 -23.11
N LEU A 546 -1.32 -15.96 -23.87
CA LEU A 546 -2.34 -16.04 -24.90
C LEU A 546 -1.73 -15.93 -26.31
N ASP A 547 -0.44 -16.18 -26.47
CA ASP A 547 0.22 -16.19 -27.78
C ASP A 547 -0.52 -17.11 -28.77
N GLY A 548 -1.05 -16.52 -29.84
CA GLY A 548 -1.77 -17.25 -30.88
C GLY A 548 -3.14 -17.79 -30.47
N VAL A 549 -3.66 -17.41 -29.29
CA VAL A 549 -4.97 -17.84 -28.79
C VAL A 549 -6.08 -16.95 -29.35
N ASP A 550 -7.15 -17.59 -29.84
CA ASP A 550 -8.39 -16.96 -30.32
C ASP A 550 -9.55 -17.37 -29.40
N GLY A 551 -9.88 -16.51 -28.44
CA GLY A 551 -10.88 -16.78 -27.40
C GLY A 551 -10.39 -17.58 -26.20
N ARG A 552 -11.26 -18.39 -25.60
CA ARG A 552 -11.02 -19.05 -24.31
C ARG A 552 -10.01 -20.19 -24.42
N CYS A 553 -9.03 -20.22 -23.51
CA CYS A 553 -8.05 -21.30 -23.36
C CYS A 553 -8.11 -21.95 -21.95
N ASP A 554 -7.16 -22.85 -21.68
CA ASP A 554 -6.95 -23.39 -20.34
C ASP A 554 -6.29 -22.35 -19.43
N MET A 555 -6.92 -22.10 -18.27
CA MET A 555 -6.52 -21.09 -17.29
C MET A 555 -5.61 -21.64 -16.19
N GLY A 556 -5.15 -22.88 -16.33
CA GLY A 556 -4.41 -23.56 -15.29
C GLY A 556 -5.22 -23.66 -13.99
N GLN A 557 -4.53 -23.89 -12.88
CA GLN A 557 -5.16 -23.99 -11.56
C GLN A 557 -4.94 -22.71 -10.76
N GLY A 558 -6.00 -22.27 -10.06
CA GLY A 558 -5.92 -21.27 -9.00
C GLY A 558 -6.03 -21.92 -7.62
N VAL A 559 -5.92 -21.11 -6.56
CA VAL A 559 -6.12 -21.57 -5.17
C VAL A 559 -7.59 -21.60 -4.75
N LEU A 560 -8.51 -21.29 -5.67
CA LEU A 560 -9.94 -21.20 -5.41
C LEU A 560 -10.72 -22.32 -6.11
N SER A 561 -11.70 -22.88 -5.43
CA SER A 561 -12.49 -24.00 -5.94
C SER A 561 -13.91 -24.03 -5.37
N LYS A 562 -14.90 -24.45 -6.16
CA LYS A 562 -16.25 -24.73 -5.65
C LYS A 562 -16.32 -26.03 -4.85
N ALA A 563 -15.35 -26.92 -5.03
CA ALA A 563 -15.18 -28.14 -4.24
C ALA A 563 -14.67 -27.85 -2.83
N GLY A 564 -14.17 -26.65 -2.55
CA GLY A 564 -13.74 -26.22 -1.22
C GLY A 564 -12.27 -26.42 -0.91
N TYR A 565 -11.51 -26.98 -1.87
CA TYR A 565 -10.08 -27.17 -1.76
C TYR A 565 -9.36 -26.93 -3.09
N ALA A 566 -8.09 -26.53 -3.02
CA ALA A 566 -7.20 -26.40 -4.18
C ALA A 566 -5.77 -26.77 -3.79
N VAL A 567 -4.98 -27.21 -4.78
CA VAL A 567 -3.60 -27.68 -4.56
C VAL A 567 -2.64 -26.80 -5.37
N ILE A 568 -1.51 -26.46 -4.77
CA ILE A 568 -0.32 -26.01 -5.49
C ILE A 568 0.72 -27.12 -5.36
N ASP A 569 1.22 -27.58 -6.50
CA ASP A 569 2.37 -28.48 -6.56
C ASP A 569 3.64 -27.63 -6.75
N ASP A 570 4.48 -27.60 -5.73
CA ASP A 570 5.73 -26.84 -5.68
C ASP A 570 6.94 -27.75 -6.00
N SER A 571 6.73 -29.03 -6.32
CA SER A 571 7.79 -30.07 -6.39
C SER A 571 8.90 -29.80 -7.41
N GLU A 572 8.66 -28.96 -8.41
CA GLU A 572 9.62 -28.64 -9.48
C GLU A 572 10.12 -27.18 -9.46
N SER A 573 9.64 -26.37 -8.51
CA SER A 573 10.01 -24.96 -8.44
C SER A 573 11.52 -24.78 -8.17
N MET A 574 12.11 -23.70 -8.66
CA MET A 574 13.46 -23.32 -8.21
C MET A 574 13.43 -22.79 -6.77
N LEU A 575 14.58 -22.85 -6.10
CA LEU A 575 14.75 -22.42 -4.71
C LEU A 575 15.62 -21.16 -4.65
N PHE A 576 15.44 -20.36 -3.61
CA PHE A 576 16.39 -19.33 -3.23
C PHE A 576 17.38 -19.93 -2.23
N ASP A 577 18.66 -19.70 -2.47
CA ASP A 577 19.75 -20.23 -1.67
C ASP A 577 20.42 -19.11 -0.88
N ASP A 578 20.23 -19.15 0.43
CA ASP A 578 20.69 -18.10 1.35
C ASP A 578 22.22 -18.00 1.35
N ASP A 579 22.93 -19.12 1.16
CA ASP A 579 24.40 -19.18 1.20
C ASP A 579 25.06 -18.50 -0.02
N SER A 580 24.48 -18.66 -1.21
CA SER A 580 25.00 -18.06 -2.46
C SER A 580 24.34 -16.73 -2.81
N SER A 581 23.25 -16.40 -2.10
CA SER A 581 22.24 -15.38 -2.42
C SER A 581 21.84 -15.34 -3.90
N PHE A 582 21.83 -16.52 -4.52
CA PHE A 582 21.36 -16.80 -5.86
C PHE A 582 20.30 -17.90 -5.81
N VAL A 583 19.89 -18.44 -6.95
CA VAL A 583 18.93 -19.55 -7.02
C VAL A 583 19.62 -20.92 -6.98
N ALA A 584 18.96 -21.91 -6.38
CA ALA A 584 19.41 -23.30 -6.34
C ALA A 584 18.35 -24.29 -6.88
N PRO A 585 18.79 -25.40 -7.51
CA PRO A 585 17.88 -26.47 -7.89
C PRO A 585 17.33 -27.20 -6.66
N ARG A 586 16.16 -27.81 -6.83
CA ARG A 586 15.67 -28.83 -5.91
C ARG A 586 16.59 -30.04 -5.89
N ARG A 587 16.60 -30.74 -4.76
CA ARG A 587 17.34 -31.99 -4.61
C ARG A 587 16.82 -33.02 -5.61
N PRO A 588 17.70 -33.81 -6.28
CA PRO A 588 17.25 -34.87 -7.17
C PRO A 588 16.51 -35.98 -6.40
N GLY A 589 15.74 -36.79 -7.12
CA GLY A 589 14.99 -37.91 -6.58
C GLY A 589 13.48 -37.80 -6.78
N ASP A 590 12.76 -38.83 -6.36
CA ASP A 590 11.30 -38.92 -6.43
C ASP A 590 10.70 -38.25 -5.20
N ARG A 591 10.14 -37.05 -5.39
CA ARG A 591 9.76 -36.14 -4.32
C ARG A 591 8.43 -35.46 -4.63
N PHE A 592 7.66 -35.18 -3.59
CA PHE A 592 6.49 -34.32 -3.65
C PHE A 592 6.64 -33.20 -2.62
N ASP A 593 6.23 -31.99 -2.98
CA ASP A 593 6.14 -30.82 -2.12
C ASP A 593 4.91 -30.03 -2.53
N CYS A 594 3.82 -30.23 -1.80
CA CYS A 594 2.51 -29.74 -2.22
C CYS A 594 1.81 -28.99 -1.08
N TYR A 595 0.96 -28.04 -1.44
CA TYR A 595 0.18 -27.22 -0.52
C TYR A 595 -1.30 -27.41 -0.82
N LEU A 596 -2.08 -27.80 0.19
CA LEU A 596 -3.53 -27.95 0.08
C LEU A 596 -4.23 -26.81 0.82
N PHE A 597 -4.90 -25.96 0.05
CA PHE A 597 -5.76 -24.87 0.54
C PHE A 597 -7.14 -25.44 0.84
N CYS A 598 -7.59 -25.36 2.10
CA CYS A 598 -8.82 -25.97 2.60
C CYS A 598 -9.83 -24.91 3.08
N TYR A 599 -10.02 -23.85 2.29
CA TYR A 599 -10.79 -22.66 2.71
C TYR A 599 -12.29 -22.75 2.41
N GLY A 600 -12.77 -23.86 1.85
CA GLY A 600 -14.17 -23.97 1.44
C GLY A 600 -14.47 -22.93 0.36
N ARG A 601 -15.45 -22.06 0.60
CA ARG A 601 -15.74 -20.94 -0.30
C ARG A 601 -15.38 -19.57 0.29
N ASP A 602 -14.51 -19.55 1.29
CA ASP A 602 -13.92 -18.33 1.83
C ASP A 602 -12.74 -17.89 0.95
N TYR A 603 -13.10 -17.38 -0.23
CA TYR A 603 -12.13 -17.13 -1.30
C TYR A 603 -11.13 -16.01 -0.98
N LYS A 604 -11.57 -14.99 -0.24
CA LYS A 604 -10.69 -13.89 0.17
C LYS A 604 -9.63 -14.37 1.14
N GLU A 605 -9.99 -15.15 2.15
CA GLU A 605 -9.02 -15.70 3.11
C GLU A 605 -8.07 -16.73 2.45
N ALA A 606 -8.52 -17.47 1.44
CA ALA A 606 -7.63 -18.35 0.67
C ALA A 606 -6.52 -17.56 -0.06
N ILE A 607 -6.86 -16.40 -0.63
CA ILE A 607 -5.89 -15.53 -1.31
C ILE A 607 -4.96 -14.84 -0.32
N LYS A 608 -5.47 -14.39 0.83
CA LYS A 608 -4.60 -13.87 1.91
C LYS A 608 -3.61 -14.92 2.40
N ALA A 609 -4.05 -16.17 2.54
CA ALA A 609 -3.15 -17.26 2.90
C ALA A 609 -2.13 -17.57 1.81
N PHE A 610 -2.54 -17.48 0.54
CA PHE A 610 -1.62 -17.57 -0.59
C PHE A 610 -0.54 -16.47 -0.49
N TYR A 611 -0.92 -15.21 -0.27
CA TYR A 611 0.04 -14.10 -0.08
C TYR A 611 0.89 -14.25 1.19
N ALA A 612 0.34 -14.79 2.28
CA ALA A 612 1.11 -15.04 3.50
C ALA A 612 2.25 -16.04 3.27
N VAL A 613 2.06 -17.03 2.40
CA VAL A 613 3.10 -18.01 2.02
C VAL A 613 4.02 -17.47 0.92
N SER A 614 3.43 -16.77 -0.04
CA SER A 614 4.07 -16.41 -1.31
C SER A 614 4.30 -14.91 -1.47
N GLY A 615 4.41 -14.16 -0.36
CA GLY A 615 4.50 -12.70 -0.31
C GLY A 615 3.34 -11.93 -0.96
N LYS A 616 3.28 -10.64 -0.67
CA LYS A 616 2.17 -9.77 -1.06
C LYS A 616 2.29 -9.28 -2.50
N GLN A 617 1.16 -8.89 -3.08
CA GLN A 617 1.15 -8.07 -4.29
C GLN A 617 1.49 -6.62 -3.91
N PRO A 618 2.57 -6.02 -4.44
CA PRO A 618 2.95 -4.67 -4.09
C PRO A 618 2.07 -3.63 -4.80
N ALA A 619 2.04 -2.41 -4.25
CA ALA A 619 1.57 -1.23 -4.95
C ALA A 619 2.48 -0.93 -6.17
N ILE A 620 1.95 -0.17 -7.12
CA ILE A 620 2.64 0.21 -8.36
C ILE A 620 2.71 1.73 -8.51
N PRO A 621 3.73 2.27 -9.21
CA PRO A 621 3.82 3.70 -9.49
C PRO A 621 2.57 4.25 -10.16
N ARG A 622 2.17 5.49 -9.84
CA ARG A 622 0.92 6.08 -10.34
C ARG A 622 0.86 6.21 -11.86
N TYR A 623 1.97 6.57 -12.50
CA TYR A 623 2.05 6.73 -13.97
C TYR A 623 1.67 5.46 -14.73
N VAL A 624 1.86 4.28 -14.13
CA VAL A 624 1.52 2.98 -14.72
C VAL A 624 0.03 2.86 -15.00
N LEU A 625 -0.81 3.51 -14.19
CA LEU A 625 -2.25 3.39 -14.28
C LEU A 625 -2.84 4.17 -15.47
N GLY A 626 -2.07 5.05 -16.13
CA GLY A 626 -2.53 5.82 -17.30
C GLY A 626 -2.62 5.02 -18.61
N ASN A 627 -2.76 5.75 -19.72
CA ASN A 627 -2.77 5.17 -21.06
C ASN A 627 -1.34 4.96 -21.57
N TRP A 628 -1.04 3.75 -22.01
CA TRP A 628 0.24 3.42 -22.62
C TRP A 628 0.11 3.38 -24.14
N TRP A 629 1.03 4.05 -24.82
CA TRP A 629 1.16 3.92 -26.27
C TRP A 629 2.25 2.91 -26.63
N SER A 630 1.85 1.84 -27.30
CA SER A 630 2.76 0.80 -27.78
C SER A 630 2.33 0.33 -29.17
N ARG A 631 3.31 -0.04 -29.99
CA ARG A 631 3.11 -0.72 -31.27
C ARG A 631 4.44 -1.32 -31.69
N TYR A 632 4.44 -2.57 -32.13
CA TYR A 632 5.60 -3.11 -32.83
C TYR A 632 5.73 -2.40 -34.18
N TYR A 633 6.63 -1.41 -34.26
CA TYR A 633 6.82 -0.61 -35.47
C TYR A 633 8.17 0.11 -35.46
N ALA A 634 8.82 0.16 -36.61
CA ALA A 634 10.12 0.80 -36.82
C ALA A 634 10.00 2.33 -36.90
N TYR A 635 9.66 2.97 -35.78
CA TYR A 635 9.53 4.42 -35.69
C TYR A 635 10.88 5.12 -35.85
N HIS A 636 10.91 6.18 -36.66
CA HIS A 636 11.97 7.18 -36.54
C HIS A 636 11.67 8.09 -35.33
N GLN A 637 12.70 8.58 -34.64
CA GLN A 637 12.62 9.45 -33.47
C GLN A 637 11.61 10.59 -33.66
N ASP A 638 11.80 11.40 -34.71
CA ASP A 638 10.90 12.53 -35.03
C ASP A 638 9.46 12.10 -35.32
N GLU A 639 9.27 10.92 -35.92
CA GLU A 639 7.93 10.37 -36.22
C GLU A 639 7.21 9.97 -34.92
N TYR A 640 7.93 9.33 -33.99
CA TYR A 640 7.36 8.94 -32.70
C TYR A 640 6.99 10.17 -31.87
N LEU A 641 7.88 11.16 -31.79
CA LEU A 641 7.60 12.41 -31.08
C LEU A 641 6.42 13.17 -31.69
N ALA A 642 6.35 13.26 -33.03
CA ALA A 642 5.21 13.86 -33.71
C ALA A 642 3.89 13.10 -33.46
N LEU A 643 3.96 11.77 -33.30
CA LEU A 643 2.82 10.95 -32.92
C LEU A 643 2.33 11.27 -31.49
N LEU A 644 3.24 11.39 -30.52
CA LEU A 644 2.91 11.79 -29.16
C LEU A 644 2.31 13.21 -29.12
N ASP A 645 2.87 14.14 -29.90
CA ASP A 645 2.32 15.49 -30.04
C ASP A 645 0.92 15.47 -30.69
N LYS A 646 0.66 14.51 -31.58
CA LYS A 646 -0.66 14.32 -32.18
C LYS A 646 -1.68 13.79 -31.17
N PHE A 647 -1.29 12.91 -30.24
CA PHE A 647 -2.15 12.52 -29.11
C PHE A 647 -2.51 13.74 -28.25
N ALA A 648 -1.51 14.55 -27.90
CA ALA A 648 -1.71 15.79 -27.17
C ALA A 648 -2.63 16.79 -27.92
N ALA A 649 -2.45 16.95 -29.24
CA ALA A 649 -3.30 17.80 -30.08
C ALA A 649 -4.76 17.32 -30.12
N HIS A 650 -4.99 16.00 -30.07
CA HIS A 650 -6.32 15.42 -29.91
C HIS A 650 -6.80 15.41 -28.46
N LYS A 651 -6.04 15.97 -27.51
CA LYS A 651 -6.33 15.98 -26.06
C LYS A 651 -6.55 14.57 -25.51
N ILE A 652 -5.74 13.61 -25.95
CA ILE A 652 -5.77 12.23 -25.47
C ILE A 652 -4.49 12.04 -24.66
N PRO A 653 -4.58 11.96 -23.32
CA PRO A 653 -3.40 11.89 -22.50
C PRO A 653 -2.77 10.49 -22.54
N LEU A 654 -1.45 10.46 -22.36
CA LEU A 654 -0.62 9.26 -22.24
C LEU A 654 0.20 9.34 -20.95
N SER A 655 0.70 8.22 -20.48
CA SER A 655 1.63 8.16 -19.33
C SER A 655 2.90 7.36 -19.60
N VAL A 656 2.84 6.40 -20.53
CA VAL A 656 3.99 5.57 -20.90
C VAL A 656 4.14 5.50 -22.41
N ALA A 657 5.36 5.79 -22.86
CA ALA A 657 5.86 5.54 -24.20
C ALA A 657 6.56 4.18 -24.23
N VAL A 658 6.08 3.27 -25.05
CA VAL A 658 6.67 1.94 -25.23
C VAL A 658 7.31 1.85 -26.60
N LEU A 659 8.61 1.56 -26.64
CA LEU A 659 9.30 1.18 -27.86
C LEU A 659 9.51 -0.32 -27.92
N ASP A 660 9.07 -0.91 -29.02
CA ASP A 660 9.28 -2.32 -29.33
C ASP A 660 10.63 -2.52 -30.06
N MET A 661 10.91 -3.75 -30.50
CA MET A 661 12.16 -4.27 -31.09
C MET A 661 13.07 -3.29 -31.84
N ASP A 662 12.50 -2.43 -32.69
CA ASP A 662 13.27 -1.57 -33.60
C ASP A 662 14.03 -0.42 -32.92
N TRP A 663 13.88 -0.23 -31.60
CA TRP A 663 14.78 0.67 -30.86
C TRP A 663 16.24 0.23 -30.98
N HIS A 664 16.49 -1.08 -31.14
CA HIS A 664 17.79 -1.65 -31.48
C HIS A 664 17.87 -2.13 -32.95
N TYR A 665 19.05 -2.52 -33.40
CA TYR A 665 19.21 -3.07 -34.76
C TYR A 665 18.53 -4.44 -34.88
N VAL A 666 17.56 -4.57 -35.80
CA VAL A 666 16.82 -5.82 -36.06
C VAL A 666 17.24 -6.47 -37.39
N SER A 667 17.13 -5.74 -38.50
CA SER A 667 17.39 -6.24 -39.87
C SER A 667 18.63 -5.63 -40.54
N ASP A 668 19.57 -5.09 -39.76
CA ASP A 668 20.79 -4.45 -40.26
C ASP A 668 21.86 -5.51 -40.63
N GLU A 669 22.70 -5.23 -41.64
CA GLU A 669 23.76 -6.15 -42.09
C GLU A 669 24.76 -6.53 -40.98
N ARG A 670 24.90 -5.72 -39.93
CA ARG A 670 25.75 -6.00 -38.76
C ARG A 670 25.16 -7.07 -37.84
N VAL A 671 23.86 -7.33 -37.90
CA VAL A 671 23.14 -8.24 -37.01
C VAL A 671 23.24 -9.68 -37.56
N PRO A 672 23.97 -10.59 -36.90
CA PRO A 672 24.24 -11.93 -37.43
C PRO A 672 23.15 -12.96 -37.09
N HIS A 673 22.02 -12.55 -36.50
CA HIS A 673 20.94 -13.41 -36.02
C HIS A 673 19.57 -12.87 -36.45
N ALA A 674 18.48 -13.49 -35.97
CA ALA A 674 17.11 -13.16 -36.36
C ALA A 674 16.59 -11.78 -35.92
N GLY A 675 17.44 -10.91 -35.37
CA GLY A 675 17.07 -9.56 -34.95
C GLY A 675 16.20 -9.44 -33.69
N TRP A 676 15.85 -10.52 -33.00
CA TRP A 676 15.02 -10.45 -31.78
C TRP A 676 15.76 -9.93 -30.55
N THR A 677 17.06 -10.10 -30.45
CA THR A 677 17.82 -9.63 -29.27
C THR A 677 18.70 -8.47 -29.71
N GLY A 678 18.72 -7.38 -28.95
CA GLY A 678 19.69 -6.33 -29.17
C GLY A 678 19.78 -5.32 -28.04
N TYR A 679 20.94 -4.67 -27.92
CA TYR A 679 21.26 -3.76 -26.81
C TYR A 679 21.93 -2.47 -27.26
N THR A 680 21.88 -2.17 -28.56
CA THR A 680 22.48 -1.01 -29.18
C THR A 680 21.42 -0.25 -29.96
N TRP A 681 21.24 1.02 -29.59
CA TRP A 681 20.30 1.90 -30.26
C TRP A 681 20.54 1.94 -31.76
N ASN A 682 19.46 1.73 -32.52
CA ASN A 682 19.48 1.85 -33.96
C ASN A 682 19.59 3.32 -34.35
N LYS A 683 20.82 3.81 -34.59
CA LYS A 683 21.10 5.22 -34.92
C LYS A 683 20.47 5.71 -36.24
N ASN A 684 19.96 4.82 -37.09
CA ASN A 684 19.22 5.21 -38.28
C ASN A 684 17.77 5.62 -37.95
N LEU A 685 17.23 5.13 -36.83
CA LEU A 685 15.89 5.46 -36.34
C LEU A 685 15.96 6.45 -35.17
N PHE A 686 16.90 6.26 -34.26
CA PHE A 686 17.14 7.07 -33.06
C PHE A 686 18.56 7.64 -33.09
N PRO A 687 18.81 8.68 -33.91
CA PRO A 687 20.15 9.26 -34.05
C PRO A 687 20.69 9.82 -32.72
N ASP A 688 19.82 10.33 -31.85
CA ASP A 688 20.17 10.86 -30.53
C ASP A 688 19.20 10.34 -29.44
N PRO A 689 19.45 9.13 -28.89
CA PRO A 689 18.54 8.49 -27.94
C PRO A 689 18.50 9.20 -26.58
N VAL A 690 19.58 9.88 -26.18
CA VAL A 690 19.60 10.67 -24.93
C VAL A 690 18.63 11.83 -25.06
N LYS A 691 18.75 12.60 -26.14
CA LYS A 691 17.83 13.69 -26.44
C LYS A 691 16.39 13.18 -26.61
N PHE A 692 16.20 12.01 -27.23
CA PHE A 692 14.88 11.39 -27.33
C PHE A 692 14.29 11.11 -25.95
N GLY A 693 15.05 10.50 -25.03
CA GLY A 693 14.63 10.28 -23.65
C GLY A 693 14.24 11.57 -22.94
N GLU A 694 15.06 12.62 -23.07
CA GLU A 694 14.76 13.96 -22.54
C GLU A 694 13.43 14.51 -23.11
N GLU A 695 13.22 14.41 -24.43
CA GLU A 695 11.99 14.87 -25.09
C GLU A 695 10.74 14.06 -24.69
N ILE A 696 10.90 12.78 -24.33
CA ILE A 696 9.83 11.94 -23.74
C ILE A 696 9.51 12.41 -22.31
N HIS A 697 10.53 12.65 -21.48
CA HIS A 697 10.37 13.11 -20.10
C HIS A 697 9.82 14.54 -20.02
N GLU A 698 10.18 15.44 -20.93
CA GLU A 698 9.59 16.78 -21.06
C GLU A 698 8.08 16.75 -21.35
N ARG A 699 7.57 15.63 -21.89
CA ARG A 699 6.14 15.38 -22.12
C ARG A 699 5.45 14.67 -20.94
N PHE A 700 6.15 14.51 -19.82
CA PHE A 700 5.72 13.80 -18.62
C PHE A 700 5.40 12.32 -18.86
N LEU A 701 6.09 11.68 -19.80
CA LEU A 701 5.92 10.25 -20.09
C LEU A 701 7.10 9.45 -19.56
N GLN A 702 6.86 8.22 -19.13
CA GLN A 702 7.94 7.25 -18.86
C GLN A 702 8.23 6.44 -20.13
N LEU A 703 9.50 6.11 -20.38
CA LEU A 703 9.96 5.31 -21.50
C LEU A 703 10.28 3.89 -21.05
N THR A 704 9.75 2.90 -21.78
CA THR A 704 10.15 1.50 -21.64
C THR A 704 10.53 0.90 -22.99
N LEU A 705 11.52 0.00 -22.95
CA LEU A 705 12.06 -0.70 -24.11
C LEU A 705 11.74 -2.19 -24.01
N ASN A 706 11.29 -2.78 -25.13
CA ASN A 706 11.16 -4.24 -25.25
C ASN A 706 12.53 -4.92 -25.27
N ASP A 707 12.74 -5.87 -24.37
CA ASP A 707 13.94 -6.69 -24.26
C ASP A 707 13.59 -8.18 -24.37
N HIS A 708 14.13 -8.82 -25.40
CA HIS A 708 14.15 -10.28 -25.56
C HIS A 708 15.59 -10.79 -25.40
N PRO A 709 16.03 -11.18 -24.20
CA PRO A 709 17.46 -11.37 -23.94
C PRO A 709 18.06 -12.66 -24.52
N HIS A 710 17.27 -13.51 -25.18
CA HIS A 710 17.59 -14.87 -25.62
C HIS A 710 18.91 -15.03 -26.39
N GLY A 711 19.17 -14.15 -27.36
CA GLY A 711 20.32 -14.22 -28.27
C GLY A 711 21.66 -13.92 -27.60
N GLY A 712 21.66 -13.43 -26.37
CA GLY A 712 22.88 -12.96 -25.71
C GLY A 712 23.42 -11.68 -26.33
N ILE A 713 24.71 -11.42 -26.14
CA ILE A 713 25.38 -10.19 -26.56
C ILE A 713 26.36 -10.51 -27.70
N HIS A 714 26.11 -9.94 -28.87
CA HIS A 714 26.92 -10.17 -30.08
C HIS A 714 27.96 -9.07 -30.31
N ALA A 715 28.98 -9.35 -31.11
CA ALA A 715 30.13 -8.46 -31.30
C ALA A 715 29.84 -7.09 -31.96
N HIS A 716 28.63 -6.89 -32.48
CA HIS A 716 28.21 -5.59 -33.03
C HIS A 716 27.62 -4.67 -31.94
N GLU A 717 27.34 -5.21 -30.76
CA GLU A 717 26.72 -4.48 -29.65
C GLU A 717 27.74 -3.56 -28.95
N ASP A 718 27.34 -2.34 -28.63
CA ASP A 718 28.18 -1.31 -28.00
C ASP A 718 28.77 -1.78 -26.66
N ALA A 719 28.07 -2.66 -25.95
CA ALA A 719 28.49 -3.19 -24.64
C ALA A 719 29.33 -4.47 -24.74
N TYR A 720 29.53 -5.07 -25.93
CA TYR A 720 30.11 -6.41 -26.09
C TYR A 720 31.53 -6.52 -25.50
N GLU A 721 32.45 -5.63 -25.84
CA GLU A 721 33.84 -5.71 -25.38
C GLU A 721 33.94 -5.52 -23.85
N GLU A 722 33.13 -4.64 -23.28
CA GLU A 722 33.11 -4.39 -21.82
C GLU A 722 32.51 -5.59 -21.05
N MET A 723 31.40 -6.12 -21.57
CA MET A 723 30.80 -7.37 -21.08
C MET A 723 31.80 -8.54 -21.16
N ALA A 724 32.50 -8.68 -22.29
CA ALA A 724 33.46 -9.75 -22.51
C ALA A 724 34.64 -9.64 -21.53
N GLN A 725 35.16 -8.42 -21.33
CA GLN A 725 36.22 -8.16 -20.36
C GLN A 725 35.77 -8.55 -18.94
N PHE A 726 34.57 -8.16 -18.52
CA PHE A 726 34.04 -8.51 -17.21
C PHE A 726 33.88 -10.03 -17.05
N LEU A 727 33.35 -10.70 -18.06
CA LEU A 727 33.08 -12.14 -18.06
C LEU A 727 34.33 -13.00 -18.33
N ASN A 728 35.44 -12.39 -18.73
CA ASN A 728 36.66 -13.06 -19.15
C ASN A 728 36.42 -13.92 -20.41
N HIS A 729 35.64 -13.40 -21.36
CA HIS A 729 35.30 -14.00 -22.64
C HIS A 729 36.26 -13.54 -23.73
N ASP A 730 36.72 -14.45 -24.58
CA ASP A 730 37.66 -14.15 -25.67
C ASP A 730 36.96 -13.51 -26.87
N THR A 731 37.33 -12.28 -27.19
CA THR A 731 36.74 -11.51 -28.29
C THR A 731 37.46 -11.66 -29.62
N SER A 732 38.59 -12.39 -29.68
CA SER A 732 39.44 -12.54 -30.88
C SER A 732 38.70 -13.03 -32.12
N ASN A 733 37.71 -13.92 -31.94
CA ASN A 733 36.89 -14.51 -33.00
C ASN A 733 35.49 -13.87 -33.12
N LYS A 734 35.19 -12.81 -32.36
CA LYS A 734 33.87 -12.15 -32.33
C LYS A 734 32.69 -13.08 -32.02
N ASN A 735 32.93 -14.11 -31.21
CA ASN A 735 31.90 -15.06 -30.78
C ASN A 735 30.90 -14.40 -29.82
N PRO A 736 29.59 -14.68 -29.91
CA PRO A 736 28.62 -14.09 -28.99
C PRO A 736 28.84 -14.56 -27.54
N ILE A 737 28.52 -13.68 -26.60
CA ILE A 737 28.33 -14.02 -25.19
C ILE A 737 26.90 -14.55 -25.07
N LEU A 738 26.72 -15.87 -24.98
CA LEU A 738 25.40 -16.47 -24.90
C LEU A 738 24.67 -16.05 -23.62
N PHE A 739 23.35 -15.87 -23.72
CA PHE A 739 22.50 -15.56 -22.58
C PHE A 739 22.53 -16.70 -21.56
N ASP A 740 22.86 -16.36 -20.31
CA ASP A 740 23.00 -17.34 -19.23
C ASP A 740 22.47 -16.79 -17.91
N PRO A 741 21.14 -16.79 -17.71
CA PRO A 741 20.52 -16.24 -16.51
C PRO A 741 20.77 -17.09 -15.27
N ALA A 742 21.29 -18.31 -15.44
CA ALA A 742 21.71 -19.20 -14.36
C ALA A 742 23.13 -18.90 -13.86
N ASN A 743 23.86 -17.96 -14.48
CA ASN A 743 25.21 -17.57 -14.08
C ASN A 743 25.19 -16.23 -13.32
N PRO A 744 25.53 -16.19 -12.02
CA PRO A 744 25.51 -14.96 -11.23
C PRO A 744 26.40 -13.85 -11.80
N LYS A 745 27.56 -14.22 -12.38
CA LYS A 745 28.50 -13.26 -12.97
C LYS A 745 27.95 -12.66 -14.26
N PHE A 746 27.23 -13.46 -15.05
CA PHE A 746 26.50 -12.97 -16.23
C PHE A 746 25.40 -12.00 -15.80
N MET A 747 24.55 -12.37 -14.83
CA MET A 747 23.47 -11.50 -14.36
C MET A 747 23.98 -10.19 -13.78
N GLN A 748 25.09 -10.22 -13.03
CA GLN A 748 25.72 -9.00 -12.53
C GLN A 748 26.10 -8.06 -13.68
N ALA A 749 26.78 -8.57 -14.70
CA ALA A 749 27.21 -7.78 -15.85
C ALA A 749 26.02 -7.29 -16.71
N TYR A 750 25.00 -8.13 -16.86
CA TYR A 750 23.75 -7.80 -17.53
C TYR A 750 23.06 -6.57 -16.89
N PHE A 751 23.01 -6.49 -15.56
CA PHE A 751 22.46 -5.30 -14.89
C PHE A 751 23.42 -4.12 -14.89
N SER A 752 24.66 -4.32 -14.40
CA SER A 752 25.55 -3.20 -14.09
C SER A 752 26.21 -2.57 -15.32
N ILE A 753 26.34 -3.33 -16.41
CA ILE A 753 27.01 -2.87 -17.65
C ILE A 753 25.99 -2.67 -18.75
N LEU A 754 25.25 -3.72 -19.10
CA LEU A 754 24.39 -3.71 -20.29
C LEU A 754 23.18 -2.78 -20.10
N ARG A 755 22.37 -3.04 -19.07
CA ARG A 755 21.15 -2.28 -18.82
C ARG A 755 21.40 -0.88 -18.30
N ARG A 756 22.31 -0.72 -17.33
CA ARG A 756 22.58 0.60 -16.74
C ARG A 756 23.00 1.64 -17.78
N LYS A 757 23.69 1.24 -18.85
CA LYS A 757 24.01 2.13 -19.98
C LYS A 757 22.78 2.66 -20.70
N LEU A 758 21.79 1.79 -20.94
CA LEU A 758 20.55 2.13 -21.64
C LEU A 758 19.59 2.92 -20.75
N GLU A 759 19.56 2.61 -19.46
CA GLU A 759 18.82 3.38 -18.45
C GLU A 759 19.34 4.82 -18.35
N ASN A 760 20.67 4.99 -18.34
CA ASN A 760 21.31 6.33 -18.39
C ASN A 760 21.06 7.10 -19.70
N GLN A 761 20.42 6.48 -20.69
CA GLN A 761 20.04 7.10 -21.96
C GLN A 761 18.53 7.36 -22.05
N GLY A 762 17.76 7.11 -20.98
CA GLY A 762 16.35 7.47 -20.86
C GLY A 762 15.38 6.32 -20.63
N CYS A 763 15.82 5.06 -20.56
CA CYS A 763 14.93 3.93 -20.25
C CYS A 763 14.58 3.92 -18.74
N ASP A 764 13.30 4.08 -18.39
CA ASP A 764 12.83 4.20 -17.01
C ASP A 764 12.53 2.85 -16.34
N PHE A 765 12.00 1.90 -17.13
CA PHE A 765 11.74 0.52 -16.70
C PHE A 765 11.71 -0.41 -17.92
N TRP A 766 11.68 -1.73 -17.68
CA TRP A 766 11.89 -2.71 -18.74
C TRP A 766 10.67 -3.56 -19.04
N TRP A 767 10.38 -3.71 -20.34
CA TRP A 767 9.51 -4.76 -20.86
C TRP A 767 10.35 -6.01 -21.13
N ILE A 768 10.17 -7.03 -20.31
CA ILE A 768 10.84 -8.33 -20.38
C ILE A 768 9.95 -9.28 -21.15
N ASP A 769 10.29 -9.54 -22.40
CA ASP A 769 9.49 -10.43 -23.24
C ASP A 769 10.14 -11.82 -23.44
N TRP A 770 9.25 -12.80 -23.57
CA TRP A 770 9.44 -14.12 -24.15
C TRP A 770 10.30 -15.22 -23.46
N GLN A 771 11.08 -15.03 -22.41
CA GLN A 771 11.94 -16.14 -21.89
C GLN A 771 11.23 -17.25 -21.06
N GLN A 772 9.96 -17.57 -21.34
CA GLN A 772 9.23 -18.63 -20.65
C GLN A 772 9.71 -20.05 -20.96
N GLY A 773 9.80 -20.88 -19.92
CA GLY A 773 9.89 -22.33 -20.04
C GLY A 773 10.98 -22.92 -19.14
N PRO A 774 10.98 -24.25 -18.93
CA PRO A 774 11.84 -24.90 -17.93
C PRO A 774 13.28 -25.14 -18.40
N TYR A 775 13.71 -24.53 -19.50
CA TYR A 775 14.99 -24.83 -20.16
C TYR A 775 16.03 -23.76 -19.83
N SER A 776 16.98 -24.15 -18.98
CA SER A 776 18.22 -23.41 -18.76
C SER A 776 19.39 -24.39 -18.55
N LYS A 777 20.57 -23.89 -18.21
CA LYS A 777 21.71 -24.76 -17.83
C LYS A 777 21.47 -25.53 -16.53
N ILE A 778 20.49 -25.11 -15.73
CA ILE A 778 20.05 -25.80 -14.52
C ILE A 778 18.67 -26.41 -14.82
N PRO A 779 18.45 -27.73 -14.57
CA PRO A 779 17.16 -28.37 -14.81
C PRO A 779 16.00 -27.67 -14.08
N HIS A 780 14.85 -27.55 -14.75
CA HIS A 780 13.61 -26.91 -14.24
C HIS A 780 13.71 -25.42 -13.90
N PHE A 781 14.87 -24.80 -14.06
CA PHE A 781 15.01 -23.36 -13.91
C PHE A 781 14.37 -22.64 -15.08
N ASP A 782 13.45 -21.75 -14.72
CA ASP A 782 12.70 -20.96 -15.67
C ASP A 782 13.34 -19.58 -15.84
N PRO A 783 13.93 -19.27 -17.02
CA PRO A 783 14.62 -18.00 -17.25
C PRO A 783 13.72 -16.77 -17.02
N LEU A 784 12.43 -16.84 -17.37
CA LEU A 784 11.49 -15.75 -17.14
C LEU A 784 11.37 -15.42 -15.66
N TRP A 785 11.31 -16.45 -14.82
CA TRP A 785 11.14 -16.28 -13.38
C TRP A 785 12.37 -15.62 -12.75
N LEU A 786 13.57 -15.98 -13.21
CA LEU A 786 14.82 -15.35 -12.80
C LEU A 786 14.88 -13.89 -13.22
N LEU A 787 14.49 -13.60 -14.47
CA LEU A 787 14.42 -12.24 -14.96
C LEU A 787 13.43 -11.43 -14.13
N ASN A 788 12.20 -11.93 -13.92
CA ASN A 788 11.21 -11.22 -13.13
C ASN A 788 11.73 -10.89 -11.73
N HIS A 789 12.30 -11.87 -11.03
CA HIS A 789 12.84 -11.69 -9.70
C HIS A 789 14.00 -10.68 -9.67
N PHE A 790 15.07 -10.92 -10.43
CA PHE A 790 16.28 -10.09 -10.33
C PHE A 790 16.09 -8.71 -10.93
N GLN A 791 15.28 -8.56 -11.98
CA GLN A 791 15.00 -7.25 -12.56
C GLN A 791 14.13 -6.39 -11.63
N TYR A 792 13.16 -7.00 -10.96
CA TYR A 792 12.37 -6.28 -9.97
C TYR A 792 13.24 -5.80 -8.80
N LEU A 793 14.14 -6.65 -8.31
CA LEU A 793 15.12 -6.26 -7.29
C LEU A 793 16.07 -5.16 -7.77
N ASP A 794 16.53 -5.22 -9.02
CA ASP A 794 17.39 -4.18 -9.59
C ASP A 794 16.64 -2.86 -9.84
N SER A 795 15.34 -2.92 -10.14
CA SER A 795 14.47 -1.74 -10.26
C SER A 795 14.30 -0.99 -8.93
N ALA A 796 14.35 -1.71 -7.80
CA ALA A 796 14.24 -1.13 -6.46
C ALA A 796 15.49 -0.35 -5.98
N ARG A 797 16.62 -0.46 -6.70
CA ARG A 797 17.97 -0.03 -6.23
C ARG A 797 18.07 1.44 -5.81
N ASP A 798 17.22 2.31 -6.38
CA ASP A 798 17.25 3.76 -6.18
C ASP A 798 16.16 4.24 -5.21
N GLY A 799 15.52 3.32 -4.47
CA GLY A 799 14.45 3.64 -3.49
C GLY A 799 13.07 3.91 -4.09
N ARG A 800 12.92 3.80 -5.42
CA ARG A 800 11.63 3.93 -6.11
C ARG A 800 10.76 2.70 -5.89
N LEU A 801 9.44 2.85 -6.07
CA LEU A 801 8.55 1.70 -6.22
C LEU A 801 9.05 0.80 -7.37
N PRO A 802 9.51 -0.42 -7.07
CA PRO A 802 10.05 -1.31 -8.10
C PRO A 802 8.97 -1.77 -9.08
N LEU A 803 9.38 -1.92 -10.32
CA LEU A 803 8.48 -2.28 -11.41
C LEU A 803 9.20 -3.09 -12.49
N ILE A 804 8.51 -4.08 -13.04
CA ILE A 804 8.84 -4.70 -14.32
C ILE A 804 7.61 -4.71 -15.23
N PHE A 805 7.76 -5.07 -16.50
CA PHE A 805 6.64 -5.42 -17.36
C PHE A 805 6.95 -6.75 -18.06
N SER A 806 6.30 -7.84 -17.66
CA SER A 806 6.67 -9.18 -18.12
C SER A 806 5.49 -10.15 -18.22
N ARG A 807 5.73 -11.43 -18.46
CA ARG A 807 4.72 -12.49 -18.52
C ARG A 807 4.58 -13.20 -17.18
N TYR A 808 3.48 -13.91 -16.99
CA TYR A 808 3.22 -14.70 -15.79
C TYR A 808 4.25 -15.84 -15.65
N GLY A 809 4.99 -15.84 -14.53
CA GLY A 809 6.00 -16.85 -14.25
C GLY A 809 5.44 -18.11 -13.59
N GLY A 810 4.25 -18.04 -12.99
CA GLY A 810 3.67 -19.09 -12.16
C GLY A 810 3.39 -18.59 -10.73
N PRO A 811 2.89 -19.47 -9.83
CA PRO A 811 2.59 -19.09 -8.45
C PRO A 811 3.78 -18.41 -7.76
N GLY A 812 3.53 -17.29 -7.09
CA GLY A 812 4.57 -16.45 -6.48
C GLY A 812 5.05 -15.28 -7.34
N SER A 813 4.81 -15.29 -8.66
CA SER A 813 5.31 -14.21 -9.53
C SER A 813 4.57 -12.88 -9.37
N HIS A 814 3.40 -12.88 -8.72
CA HIS A 814 2.60 -11.65 -8.46
C HIS A 814 3.33 -10.61 -7.62
N ARG A 815 4.36 -11.05 -6.89
CA ARG A 815 5.29 -10.16 -6.17
C ARG A 815 6.08 -9.23 -7.11
N TYR A 816 6.09 -9.50 -8.42
CA TYR A 816 6.83 -8.74 -9.43
C TYR A 816 5.87 -8.23 -10.52
N PRO A 817 5.00 -7.26 -10.22
CA PRO A 817 4.14 -6.67 -11.24
C PRO A 817 4.98 -5.90 -12.27
N ILE A 818 4.52 -5.80 -13.51
CA ILE A 818 3.19 -6.07 -14.08
C ILE A 818 3.26 -7.29 -15.02
N GLY A 819 2.22 -8.14 -15.04
CA GLY A 819 2.09 -9.19 -16.06
C GLY A 819 1.35 -8.73 -17.32
N PHE A 820 1.62 -9.35 -18.48
CA PHE A 820 0.79 -9.21 -19.69
C PHE A 820 0.37 -10.52 -20.33
N SER A 821 -0.75 -10.46 -21.06
CA SER A 821 -1.40 -11.64 -21.65
C SER A 821 -0.68 -12.28 -22.83
N GLY A 822 0.23 -11.60 -23.51
CA GLY A 822 0.80 -12.09 -24.78
C GLY A 822 -0.08 -11.86 -26.01
N ASP A 823 0.28 -12.55 -27.10
CA ASP A 823 -0.06 -12.19 -28.48
C ASP A 823 -1.43 -12.71 -28.91
N THR A 824 -2.49 -12.05 -28.44
CA THR A 824 -3.88 -12.44 -28.74
C THR A 824 -4.29 -12.16 -30.19
N VAL A 825 -5.20 -12.98 -30.73
CA VAL A 825 -5.75 -12.76 -32.08
C VAL A 825 -6.80 -11.64 -32.07
N VAL A 826 -6.79 -10.76 -33.07
CA VAL A 826 -7.78 -9.65 -33.23
C VAL A 826 -9.15 -10.18 -33.67
N THR A 827 -9.96 -10.64 -32.71
CA THR A 827 -11.33 -11.15 -32.95
C THR A 827 -12.28 -10.79 -31.80
N TRP A 828 -13.58 -10.88 -32.07
CA TRP A 828 -14.62 -10.81 -31.03
C TRP A 828 -14.51 -11.96 -30.01
N SER A 829 -14.08 -13.15 -30.43
CA SER A 829 -13.86 -14.29 -29.52
C SER A 829 -12.80 -13.98 -28.48
N SER A 830 -11.66 -13.39 -28.89
CA SER A 830 -10.63 -12.94 -27.97
C SER A 830 -11.13 -11.87 -27.02
N LEU A 831 -11.83 -10.84 -27.52
CA LEU A 831 -12.45 -9.82 -26.66
C LEU A 831 -13.44 -10.44 -25.66
N ALA A 832 -14.23 -11.44 -26.07
CA ALA A 832 -15.18 -12.13 -25.20
C ALA A 832 -14.53 -12.93 -24.07
N PHE A 833 -13.25 -13.25 -24.19
CA PHE A 833 -12.50 -13.95 -23.15
C PHE A 833 -11.68 -13.02 -22.24
N GLN A 834 -11.25 -11.84 -22.72
CA GLN A 834 -10.38 -10.95 -21.93
C GLN A 834 -10.92 -10.60 -20.52
N PRO A 835 -12.24 -10.34 -20.32
CA PRO A 835 -12.75 -10.08 -18.98
C PRO A 835 -12.62 -11.28 -18.03
N GLU A 836 -13.07 -12.47 -18.44
CA GLU A 836 -12.89 -13.72 -17.66
C GLU A 836 -11.41 -13.96 -17.37
N PHE A 837 -10.55 -13.81 -18.38
CA PHE A 837 -9.11 -14.00 -18.27
C PHE A 837 -8.49 -13.10 -17.21
N THR A 838 -8.79 -11.81 -17.28
CA THR A 838 -8.28 -10.78 -16.35
C THR A 838 -8.81 -11.01 -14.93
N ALA A 839 -10.11 -11.29 -14.77
CA ALA A 839 -10.71 -11.47 -13.45
C ALA A 839 -10.22 -12.76 -12.76
N THR A 840 -10.04 -13.84 -13.53
CA THR A 840 -9.62 -15.14 -12.98
C THR A 840 -8.16 -15.14 -12.54
N ALA A 841 -7.30 -14.26 -13.08
CA ALA A 841 -5.92 -14.11 -12.63
C ALA A 841 -5.80 -13.76 -11.13
N SER A 842 -6.79 -13.08 -10.55
CA SER A 842 -6.88 -12.83 -9.11
C SER A 842 -7.01 -14.11 -8.28
N ASN A 843 -7.52 -15.21 -8.85
CA ASN A 843 -7.63 -16.51 -8.16
C ASN A 843 -6.26 -17.18 -7.90
N ILE A 844 -5.19 -16.64 -8.47
CA ILE A 844 -3.80 -17.02 -8.16
C ILE A 844 -2.98 -15.80 -7.70
N GLY A 845 -3.67 -14.80 -7.15
CA GLY A 845 -3.07 -13.62 -6.56
C GLY A 845 -2.41 -12.66 -7.54
N TYR A 846 -2.57 -12.85 -8.84
CA TYR A 846 -1.87 -12.09 -9.87
C TYR A 846 -2.80 -11.02 -10.48
N GLY A 847 -3.03 -9.96 -9.72
CA GLY A 847 -4.02 -8.92 -10.03
C GLY A 847 -3.53 -7.77 -10.92
N TRP A 848 -2.21 -7.54 -11.01
CA TRP A 848 -1.65 -6.53 -11.91
C TRP A 848 -1.42 -7.11 -13.31
N TRP A 849 -2.41 -6.89 -14.17
CA TRP A 849 -2.46 -7.48 -15.51
C TRP A 849 -2.69 -6.46 -16.62
N SER A 850 -1.94 -6.61 -17.71
CA SER A 850 -2.10 -5.90 -18.98
C SER A 850 -2.49 -6.89 -20.08
N HIS A 851 -3.21 -6.40 -21.09
CA HIS A 851 -3.39 -7.14 -22.34
C HIS A 851 -3.36 -6.16 -23.52
N ASP A 852 -3.26 -6.70 -24.72
CA ASP A 852 -3.16 -5.89 -25.93
C ASP A 852 -4.53 -5.35 -26.30
N ILE A 853 -4.77 -4.09 -25.98
CA ILE A 853 -6.07 -3.48 -26.24
C ILE A 853 -6.31 -3.39 -27.75
N GLY A 854 -7.34 -4.12 -28.19
CA GLY A 854 -7.69 -4.31 -29.59
C GLY A 854 -7.04 -5.53 -30.24
N GLY A 855 -6.33 -6.39 -29.50
CA GLY A 855 -5.62 -7.58 -29.96
C GLY A 855 -4.30 -7.30 -30.68
N HIS A 856 -3.44 -8.32 -30.70
CA HIS A 856 -2.05 -8.23 -31.16
C HIS A 856 -1.85 -8.58 -32.64
N ILE A 857 -2.22 -9.81 -33.02
CA ILE A 857 -1.88 -10.46 -34.30
C ILE A 857 -3.09 -10.91 -35.09
N ARG A 858 -2.91 -11.05 -36.41
CA ARG A 858 -3.89 -11.64 -37.34
C ARG A 858 -5.27 -10.95 -37.20
N GLY A 859 -6.35 -11.64 -37.59
CA GLY A 859 -7.72 -11.13 -37.45
C GLY A 859 -8.14 -10.17 -38.56
N ILE A 860 -9.15 -9.33 -38.25
CA ILE A 860 -9.75 -8.38 -39.20
C ILE A 860 -9.74 -6.95 -38.65
N ARG A 861 -9.83 -5.97 -39.54
CA ARG A 861 -10.17 -4.60 -39.15
C ARG A 861 -11.67 -4.51 -38.87
N ASP A 862 -12.01 -4.23 -37.63
CA ASP A 862 -13.36 -3.91 -37.17
C ASP A 862 -13.25 -2.72 -36.21
N ASP A 863 -13.76 -1.57 -36.64
CA ASP A 863 -13.69 -0.31 -35.90
C ASP A 863 -14.50 -0.41 -34.58
N GLU A 864 -15.62 -1.14 -34.58
CA GLU A 864 -16.43 -1.35 -33.37
C GLU A 864 -15.73 -2.28 -32.38
N LEU A 865 -15.09 -3.35 -32.87
CA LEU A 865 -14.30 -4.26 -32.04
C LEU A 865 -13.21 -3.49 -31.28
N LEU A 866 -12.45 -2.62 -31.97
CA LEU A 866 -11.41 -1.83 -31.30
C LEU A 866 -12.01 -0.84 -30.29
N ALA A 867 -13.11 -0.18 -30.63
CA ALA A 867 -13.78 0.75 -29.71
C ALA A 867 -14.27 0.03 -28.44
N ARG A 868 -14.91 -1.15 -28.58
CA ARG A 868 -15.35 -1.98 -27.44
C ARG A 868 -14.18 -2.49 -26.60
N TRP A 869 -13.08 -2.89 -27.24
CA TRP A 869 -11.87 -3.30 -26.53
C TRP A 869 -11.22 -2.12 -25.79
N THR A 870 -11.24 -0.92 -26.38
CA THR A 870 -10.76 0.29 -25.73
C THR A 870 -11.58 0.58 -24.47
N GLN A 871 -12.91 0.46 -24.53
CA GLN A 871 -13.78 0.58 -23.36
C GLN A 871 -13.44 -0.43 -22.26
N LEU A 872 -13.21 -1.70 -22.61
CA LEU A 872 -12.75 -2.72 -21.65
C LEU A 872 -11.42 -2.34 -21.00
N GLY A 873 -10.46 -1.88 -21.80
CA GLY A 873 -9.13 -1.51 -21.32
C GLY A 873 -9.14 -0.42 -20.26
N VAL A 874 -10.05 0.56 -20.38
CA VAL A 874 -10.23 1.61 -19.36
C VAL A 874 -10.59 1.05 -17.99
N PHE A 875 -11.34 -0.06 -17.96
CA PHE A 875 -11.76 -0.77 -16.75
C PHE A 875 -10.94 -2.05 -16.49
N SER A 876 -9.75 -2.15 -17.07
CA SER A 876 -8.76 -3.20 -16.81
C SER A 876 -7.66 -2.68 -15.88
N PRO A 877 -6.80 -3.52 -15.27
CA PRO A 877 -5.77 -3.04 -14.34
C PRO A 877 -4.79 -2.09 -15.04
N ILE A 878 -4.36 -2.42 -16.26
CA ILE A 878 -3.44 -1.63 -17.09
C ILE A 878 -4.06 -1.34 -18.46
N MET A 879 -3.97 -0.09 -18.92
CA MET A 879 -4.52 0.36 -20.22
C MET A 879 -3.41 0.50 -21.25
N ARG A 880 -3.13 -0.57 -22.00
CA ARG A 880 -2.04 -0.61 -23.00
C ARG A 880 -2.54 -0.87 -24.42
N LEU A 881 -2.49 0.16 -25.25
CA LEU A 881 -2.70 0.01 -26.69
C LEU A 881 -1.46 -0.66 -27.28
N HIS A 882 -1.62 -1.79 -27.97
CA HIS A 882 -0.51 -2.50 -28.60
C HIS A 882 -0.97 -3.32 -29.82
N SER A 883 -0.05 -3.54 -30.77
CA SER A 883 -0.27 -4.45 -31.91
C SER A 883 1.04 -4.83 -32.59
N THR A 884 0.97 -5.88 -33.40
CA THR A 884 2.07 -6.36 -34.24
C THR A 884 2.48 -5.37 -35.35
N SER A 885 3.64 -5.62 -35.96
CA SER A 885 4.19 -4.84 -37.07
C SER A 885 3.40 -5.09 -38.36
N SER A 886 2.45 -4.20 -38.61
CA SER A 886 1.70 -4.14 -39.85
C SER A 886 1.32 -2.70 -40.13
N ARG A 887 1.54 -2.25 -41.37
CA ARG A 887 1.14 -0.92 -41.86
C ARG A 887 -0.34 -0.63 -41.61
N TRP A 888 -1.18 -1.66 -41.60
CA TRP A 888 -2.64 -1.55 -41.52
C TRP A 888 -3.19 -1.79 -40.11
N MET A 889 -2.37 -2.30 -39.18
CA MET A 889 -2.77 -2.54 -37.79
C MET A 889 -2.21 -1.42 -36.92
N SER A 890 -3.09 -0.47 -36.64
CA SER A 890 -2.85 0.74 -35.86
C SER A 890 -3.84 0.77 -34.70
N LYS A 891 -3.61 1.62 -33.69
CA LYS A 891 -4.55 1.81 -32.56
C LYS A 891 -4.85 3.30 -32.29
N GLU A 892 -4.32 4.17 -33.14
CA GLU A 892 -4.54 5.61 -33.10
C GLU A 892 -6.01 5.92 -33.38
N PRO A 893 -6.73 6.59 -32.46
CA PRO A 893 -8.17 6.81 -32.60
C PRO A 893 -8.57 7.50 -33.90
N TRP A 894 -7.78 8.46 -34.40
CA TRP A 894 -8.08 9.24 -35.61
C TRP A 894 -7.93 8.48 -36.94
N LEU A 895 -7.55 7.20 -36.90
CA LEU A 895 -7.51 6.34 -38.10
C LEU A 895 -8.81 5.52 -38.28
N TYR A 896 -9.77 5.68 -37.38
CA TYR A 896 -11.05 4.97 -37.33
C TYR A 896 -12.21 5.91 -37.67
N GLY A 897 -13.37 5.35 -38.03
CA GLY A 897 -14.56 6.15 -38.32
C GLY A 897 -14.93 7.10 -37.18
N ASP A 898 -15.52 8.26 -37.52
CA ASP A 898 -15.77 9.38 -36.58
C ASP A 898 -16.45 8.96 -35.26
N GLU A 899 -17.41 8.03 -35.35
CA GLU A 899 -18.11 7.46 -34.18
C GLU A 899 -17.12 6.77 -33.23
N CYS A 900 -16.31 5.85 -33.76
CA CYS A 900 -15.33 5.08 -32.99
C CYS A 900 -14.18 5.95 -32.48
N MET A 901 -13.67 6.88 -33.29
CA MET A 901 -12.65 7.85 -32.87
C MET A 901 -13.12 8.63 -31.63
N ARG A 902 -14.35 9.14 -31.66
CA ARG A 902 -14.92 9.93 -30.55
C ARG A 902 -15.08 9.08 -29.30
N VAL A 903 -15.57 7.84 -29.43
CA VAL A 903 -15.73 6.91 -28.30
C VAL A 903 -14.37 6.57 -27.70
N MET A 904 -13.40 6.14 -28.50
CA MET A 904 -12.05 5.82 -28.02
C MET A 904 -11.42 7.02 -27.31
N SER A 905 -11.49 8.21 -27.90
CA SER A 905 -10.95 9.44 -27.30
C SER A 905 -11.63 9.80 -25.97
N HIS A 906 -12.95 9.59 -25.87
CA HIS A 906 -13.70 9.84 -24.64
C HIS A 906 -13.25 8.89 -23.52
N PHE A 907 -13.18 7.59 -23.80
CA PHE A 907 -12.80 6.57 -22.83
C PHE A 907 -11.33 6.68 -22.41
N LEU A 908 -10.40 6.97 -23.33
CA LEU A 908 -9.00 7.21 -22.99
C LEU A 908 -8.81 8.42 -22.07
N ARG A 909 -9.60 9.50 -22.24
CA ARG A 909 -9.63 10.61 -21.28
C ARG A 909 -10.23 10.17 -19.94
N PHE A 910 -11.32 9.40 -19.98
CA PHE A 910 -11.96 8.89 -18.78
C PHE A 910 -11.01 8.02 -17.94
N ARG A 911 -10.12 7.23 -18.58
CA ARG A 911 -9.08 6.47 -17.89
C ARG A 911 -8.20 7.36 -17.00
N HIS A 912 -7.72 8.48 -17.54
CA HIS A 912 -6.92 9.43 -16.75
C HIS A 912 -7.76 10.09 -15.65
N ARG A 913 -9.04 10.39 -15.94
CA ARG A 913 -9.94 10.88 -14.90
C ARG A 913 -10.14 9.89 -13.76
N LEU A 914 -10.05 8.59 -14.02
CA LEU A 914 -10.23 7.52 -13.04
C LEU A 914 -8.98 7.26 -12.16
N ILE A 915 -7.83 7.89 -12.46
CA ILE A 915 -6.58 7.64 -11.75
C ILE A 915 -6.67 7.85 -10.23
N PRO A 916 -7.32 8.91 -9.70
CA PRO A 916 -7.43 9.07 -8.25
C PRO A 916 -8.08 7.87 -7.56
N TYR A 917 -9.13 7.31 -8.15
CA TYR A 917 -9.74 6.05 -7.69
C TYR A 917 -8.78 4.87 -7.82
N LEU A 918 -8.21 4.63 -9.00
CA LEU A 918 -7.33 3.46 -9.25
C LEU A 918 -6.09 3.46 -8.36
N TYR A 919 -5.49 4.62 -8.15
CA TYR A 919 -4.30 4.77 -7.32
C TYR A 919 -4.62 4.53 -5.85
N SER A 920 -5.72 5.09 -5.34
CA SER A 920 -6.19 4.82 -3.98
C SER A 920 -6.48 3.33 -3.77
N GLN A 921 -7.12 2.67 -4.74
CA GLN A 921 -7.36 1.22 -4.70
C GLN A 921 -6.06 0.40 -4.79
N SER A 922 -5.02 0.89 -5.47
CA SER A 922 -3.69 0.25 -5.56
C SER A 922 -3.01 0.20 -4.18
N ILE A 923 -2.96 1.33 -3.48
CA ILE A 923 -2.35 1.44 -2.14
C ILE A 923 -3.15 0.63 -1.11
N VAL A 924 -4.47 0.85 -1.05
CA VAL A 924 -5.33 0.13 -0.10
C VAL A 924 -5.33 -1.37 -0.38
N GLY A 925 -5.45 -1.78 -1.64
CA GLY A 925 -5.47 -3.19 -2.04
C GLY A 925 -4.20 -3.94 -1.67
N SER A 926 -3.04 -3.30 -1.83
CA SER A 926 -1.75 -3.86 -1.39
C SER A 926 -1.68 -4.00 0.13
N ALA A 927 -2.20 -3.04 0.89
CA ALA A 927 -2.19 -3.07 2.36
C ALA A 927 -3.12 -4.14 2.96
N ILE A 928 -4.26 -4.41 2.32
CA ILE A 928 -5.29 -5.35 2.81
C ILE A 928 -5.28 -6.71 2.12
N ASP A 929 -4.30 -6.97 1.24
CA ASP A 929 -4.14 -8.23 0.52
C ASP A 929 -5.30 -8.54 -0.46
N GLU A 930 -5.79 -7.52 -1.18
CA GLU A 930 -6.88 -7.65 -2.16
C GLU A 930 -6.50 -7.08 -3.55
N PRO A 931 -6.55 -7.91 -4.63
CA PRO A 931 -6.41 -7.45 -6.01
C PRO A 931 -7.47 -6.41 -6.43
N LEU A 932 -7.06 -5.54 -7.36
CA LEU A 932 -7.92 -4.51 -7.94
C LEU A 932 -9.16 -5.08 -8.65
N ILE A 933 -9.04 -6.18 -9.40
CA ILE A 933 -10.18 -6.83 -10.06
C ILE A 933 -10.58 -8.09 -9.30
N GLN A 934 -11.87 -8.24 -8.99
CA GLN A 934 -12.40 -9.42 -8.29
C GLN A 934 -13.60 -10.01 -9.03
N PRO A 935 -13.59 -11.32 -9.36
CA PRO A 935 -14.77 -12.01 -9.88
C PRO A 935 -15.95 -11.93 -8.91
N MET A 936 -17.19 -11.89 -9.44
CA MET A 936 -18.40 -11.76 -8.63
C MET A 936 -18.52 -12.83 -7.52
N TYR A 937 -18.06 -14.06 -7.77
CA TYR A 937 -18.16 -15.15 -6.82
C TYR A 937 -17.27 -15.00 -5.59
N TRP A 938 -16.31 -14.06 -5.57
CA TRP A 938 -15.52 -13.76 -4.36
C TRP A 938 -16.40 -13.21 -3.24
N SER A 939 -17.24 -12.23 -3.56
CA SER A 939 -18.17 -11.60 -2.61
C SER A 939 -19.49 -12.39 -2.47
N TYR A 940 -19.81 -13.25 -3.45
CA TYR A 940 -21.06 -14.01 -3.49
C TYR A 940 -20.85 -15.53 -3.71
N PRO A 941 -20.01 -16.20 -2.90
CA PRO A 941 -19.58 -17.60 -3.14
C PRO A 941 -20.71 -18.65 -3.08
N TYR A 942 -21.85 -18.31 -2.51
CA TYR A 942 -22.99 -19.23 -2.38
C TYR A 942 -24.12 -18.94 -3.38
N ARG A 943 -23.98 -17.91 -4.21
CA ARG A 943 -24.93 -17.57 -5.28
C ARG A 943 -24.47 -18.19 -6.59
N ASN A 944 -25.30 -19.03 -7.19
CA ASN A 944 -24.95 -19.66 -8.47
C ASN A 944 -24.84 -18.60 -9.58
N GLU A 945 -25.65 -17.55 -9.49
CA GLU A 945 -25.70 -16.44 -10.45
C GLU A 945 -24.34 -15.75 -10.60
N ALA A 946 -23.56 -15.65 -9.52
CA ALA A 946 -22.22 -15.06 -9.54
C ALA A 946 -21.21 -15.86 -10.39
N TYR A 947 -21.47 -17.16 -10.61
CA TYR A 947 -20.64 -18.02 -11.48
C TYR A 947 -21.15 -18.08 -12.93
N GLU A 948 -22.36 -17.58 -13.20
CA GLU A 948 -22.95 -17.54 -14.54
C GLU A 948 -22.57 -16.28 -15.34
N VAL A 949 -21.84 -15.35 -14.70
CA VAL A 949 -21.42 -14.06 -15.28
C VAL A 949 -19.89 -13.93 -15.29
N PRO A 950 -19.15 -14.83 -15.97
CA PRO A 950 -17.68 -14.87 -15.90
C PRO A 950 -16.98 -13.61 -16.39
N ASN A 951 -17.65 -12.83 -17.25
CA ASN A 951 -17.12 -11.56 -17.76
C ASN A 951 -17.45 -10.35 -16.87
N GLN A 952 -18.27 -10.52 -15.82
CA GLN A 952 -18.61 -9.47 -14.89
C GLN A 952 -17.69 -9.51 -13.66
N TYR A 953 -17.22 -8.35 -13.22
CA TYR A 953 -16.31 -8.24 -12.10
C TYR A 953 -16.48 -6.92 -11.34
N PHE A 954 -15.94 -6.87 -10.12
CA PHE A 954 -15.70 -5.62 -9.41
C PHE A 954 -14.33 -5.06 -9.79
N LEU A 955 -14.27 -3.76 -10.09
CA LEU A 955 -13.06 -2.96 -10.23
C LEU A 955 -12.92 -2.09 -8.97
N GLY A 956 -11.93 -2.40 -8.15
CA GLY A 956 -11.85 -1.94 -6.77
C GLY A 956 -13.06 -2.43 -5.96
N ARG A 957 -13.41 -1.68 -4.92
CA ARG A 957 -14.54 -2.03 -4.05
C ARG A 957 -15.92 -1.69 -4.64
N ASP A 958 -15.99 -0.69 -5.51
CA ASP A 958 -17.24 0.04 -5.74
C ASP A 958 -17.78 -0.03 -7.18
N LEU A 959 -16.98 -0.40 -8.18
CA LEU A 959 -17.43 -0.40 -9.58
C LEU A 959 -17.72 -1.81 -10.05
N LEU A 960 -18.99 -2.13 -10.35
CA LEU A 960 -19.37 -3.37 -11.00
C LEU A 960 -19.38 -3.16 -12.52
N VAL A 961 -18.48 -3.82 -13.22
CA VAL A 961 -18.29 -3.67 -14.67
C VAL A 961 -18.88 -4.90 -15.38
N ALA A 962 -19.73 -4.66 -16.39
CA ALA A 962 -20.24 -5.70 -17.28
C ALA A 962 -19.82 -5.38 -18.74
N PRO A 963 -18.65 -5.86 -19.18
CA PRO A 963 -18.10 -5.59 -20.50
C PRO A 963 -18.99 -6.04 -21.65
N ILE A 964 -19.16 -5.17 -22.65
CA ILE A 964 -19.77 -5.54 -23.92
C ILE A 964 -18.70 -6.12 -24.84
N VAL A 965 -18.86 -7.41 -25.14
CA VAL A 965 -17.89 -8.21 -25.87
C VAL A 965 -18.47 -8.86 -27.14
N GLN A 966 -19.55 -8.29 -27.64
CA GLN A 966 -20.21 -8.72 -28.87
C GLN A 966 -20.65 -7.50 -29.68
N PRO A 967 -20.77 -7.63 -31.02
CA PRO A 967 -21.15 -6.51 -31.88
C PRO A 967 -22.60 -6.07 -31.67
N ARG A 968 -22.90 -4.82 -32.02
CA ARG A 968 -24.25 -4.25 -32.05
C ARG A 968 -25.15 -4.99 -33.00
N GLU A 969 -26.43 -5.13 -32.63
CA GLU A 969 -27.46 -5.49 -33.58
C GLU A 969 -27.76 -4.29 -34.50
N ARG A 970 -27.74 -4.50 -35.81
CA ARG A 970 -27.99 -3.51 -36.86
C ARG A 970 -29.36 -2.86 -36.77
N ARG A 971 -30.42 -3.59 -36.39
CA ARG A 971 -31.78 -3.02 -36.31
C ARG A 971 -31.93 -2.02 -35.18
N THR A 972 -31.23 -2.19 -34.07
CA THR A 972 -31.37 -1.31 -32.90
C THR A 972 -30.17 -0.40 -32.68
N GLY A 973 -29.00 -0.73 -33.24
CA GLY A 973 -27.75 -0.03 -32.96
C GLY A 973 -27.24 -0.29 -31.53
N LEU A 974 -27.68 -1.38 -30.89
CA LEU A 974 -27.36 -1.71 -29.50
C LEU A 974 -26.64 -3.06 -29.42
N ALA A 975 -25.62 -3.13 -28.58
CA ALA A 975 -24.97 -4.37 -28.19
C ALA A 975 -25.42 -4.73 -26.77
N SER A 976 -25.42 -6.02 -26.44
CA SER A 976 -25.90 -6.49 -25.16
C SER A 976 -24.88 -7.30 -24.35
N VAL A 977 -25.09 -7.33 -23.04
CA VAL A 977 -24.34 -8.18 -22.10
C VAL A 977 -25.28 -8.64 -21.00
N ARG A 978 -25.22 -9.94 -20.67
CA ARG A 978 -25.92 -10.50 -19.52
C ARG A 978 -25.10 -10.26 -18.26
N ALA A 979 -25.75 -9.73 -17.24
CA ALA A 979 -25.17 -9.43 -15.95
C ALA A 979 -26.11 -9.90 -14.82
N TRP A 980 -25.59 -9.90 -13.61
CA TRP A 980 -26.33 -10.18 -12.39
C TRP A 980 -26.04 -9.09 -11.36
N LEU A 981 -27.09 -8.41 -10.90
CA LEU A 981 -26.97 -7.41 -9.84
C LEU A 981 -27.24 -8.08 -8.49
N PRO A 982 -26.31 -8.03 -7.53
CA PRO A 982 -26.52 -8.58 -6.21
C PRO A 982 -27.70 -7.97 -5.46
N SER A 983 -28.30 -8.68 -4.51
CA SER A 983 -29.48 -8.22 -3.75
C SER A 983 -29.21 -7.12 -2.73
N GLN A 984 -28.01 -6.55 -2.72
CA GLN A 984 -27.54 -5.62 -1.70
C GLN A 984 -27.92 -4.16 -2.05
N GLY A 985 -29.20 -3.91 -2.33
CA GLY A 985 -29.70 -2.57 -2.64
C GLY A 985 -29.80 -2.31 -4.13
N ARG A 986 -29.78 -1.04 -4.51
CA ARG A 986 -29.84 -0.59 -5.91
C ARG A 986 -28.46 -0.28 -6.47
N PHE A 987 -28.41 -0.20 -7.79
CA PHE A 987 -27.24 0.22 -8.54
C PHE A 987 -27.62 1.35 -9.48
N VAL A 988 -26.71 2.29 -9.70
CA VAL A 988 -26.89 3.35 -10.68
C VAL A 988 -25.83 3.20 -11.76
N ASP A 989 -26.25 3.18 -13.03
CA ASP A 989 -25.31 3.16 -14.15
C ASP A 989 -24.60 4.52 -14.27
N LEU A 990 -23.27 4.48 -14.22
CA LEU A 990 -22.40 5.65 -14.23
C LEU A 990 -22.60 6.53 -15.47
N PHE A 991 -22.87 5.92 -16.63
CA PHE A 991 -22.92 6.62 -17.92
C PHE A 991 -24.33 6.98 -18.38
N SER A 992 -25.36 6.24 -17.92
CA SER A 992 -26.76 6.55 -18.24
C SER A 992 -27.52 7.21 -17.10
N GLY A 993 -27.08 7.02 -15.85
CA GLY A 993 -27.79 7.45 -14.65
C GLY A 993 -28.99 6.56 -14.31
N THR A 994 -29.24 5.50 -15.08
CA THR A 994 -30.38 4.59 -14.86
C THR A 994 -30.24 3.87 -13.52
N VAL A 995 -31.30 3.87 -12.73
CA VAL A 995 -31.37 3.18 -11.44
C VAL A 995 -31.92 1.77 -11.64
N TYR A 996 -31.22 0.77 -11.11
CA TYR A 996 -31.60 -0.64 -11.20
C TYR A 996 -31.79 -1.24 -9.81
N ASP A 997 -32.86 -2.02 -9.63
CA ASP A 997 -32.97 -2.90 -8.46
C ASP A 997 -31.92 -4.02 -8.52
N GLY A 998 -31.29 -4.28 -7.36
CA GLY A 998 -30.48 -5.47 -7.16
C GLY A 998 -31.31 -6.75 -6.99
N GLY A 999 -30.61 -7.89 -6.96
CA GLY A 999 -31.17 -9.21 -6.68
C GLY A 999 -31.72 -9.93 -7.91
N LYS A 1000 -31.45 -9.42 -9.12
CA LYS A 1000 -31.95 -9.97 -10.39
C LYS A 1000 -30.86 -10.04 -11.46
N GLY A 1001 -31.06 -10.95 -12.40
CA GLY A 1001 -30.33 -10.92 -13.67
C GLY A 1001 -30.84 -9.79 -14.54
N VAL A 1002 -29.94 -9.11 -15.24
CA VAL A 1002 -30.26 -8.01 -16.17
C VAL A 1002 -29.46 -8.23 -17.45
N THR A 1003 -30.11 -8.06 -18.60
CA THR A 1003 -29.39 -7.90 -19.87
C THR A 1003 -29.31 -6.41 -20.14
N PHE A 1004 -28.10 -5.86 -20.14
CA PHE A 1004 -27.87 -4.46 -20.50
C PHE A 1004 -27.75 -4.33 -22.01
N TYR A 1005 -28.41 -3.33 -22.59
CA TYR A 1005 -28.31 -2.96 -24.00
C TYR A 1005 -27.73 -1.55 -24.08
N ARG A 1006 -26.63 -1.37 -24.81
CA ARG A 1006 -25.94 -0.08 -24.92
C ARG A 1006 -25.57 0.23 -26.36
N SER A 1007 -25.66 1.51 -26.72
CA SER A 1007 -25.01 2.03 -27.92
C SER A 1007 -23.49 1.92 -27.78
N ILE A 1008 -22.75 2.26 -28.83
CA ILE A 1008 -21.28 2.27 -28.76
C ILE A 1008 -20.73 3.34 -27.82
N GLU A 1009 -21.51 4.40 -27.55
CA GLU A 1009 -21.10 5.51 -26.68
C GLU A 1009 -21.21 5.19 -25.19
N GLN A 1010 -22.01 4.18 -24.84
CA GLN A 1010 -22.25 3.79 -23.46
C GLN A 1010 -21.58 2.46 -23.14
N TYR A 1011 -21.28 2.25 -21.86
CA TYR A 1011 -20.68 1.03 -21.33
C TYR A 1011 -21.26 0.70 -19.96
N PRO A 1012 -21.70 -0.54 -19.68
CA PRO A 1012 -22.32 -0.87 -18.40
C PRO A 1012 -21.30 -0.84 -17.24
N VAL A 1013 -21.36 0.22 -16.44
CA VAL A 1013 -20.60 0.38 -15.19
C VAL A 1013 -21.55 0.80 -14.09
N LEU A 1014 -21.78 -0.08 -13.13
CA LEU A 1014 -22.83 0.02 -12.13
C LEU A 1014 -22.21 0.36 -10.78
N VAL A 1015 -22.74 1.41 -10.16
CA VAL A 1015 -22.27 1.95 -8.89
C VAL A 1015 -23.33 1.65 -7.82
N PRO A 1016 -23.05 0.80 -6.81
CA PRO A 1016 -24.02 0.43 -5.78
C PRO A 1016 -24.34 1.60 -4.84
N GLU A 1017 -25.49 1.55 -4.18
CA GLU A 1017 -25.79 2.44 -3.04
C GLU A 1017 -24.66 2.39 -2.00
N GLY A 1018 -24.19 3.56 -1.56
CA GLY A 1018 -23.09 3.75 -0.61
C GLY A 1018 -21.71 3.94 -1.24
N ALA A 1019 -21.55 3.71 -2.54
CA ALA A 1019 -20.25 3.88 -3.21
C ALA A 1019 -19.86 5.37 -3.35
N ILE A 1020 -18.54 5.62 -3.22
CA ILE A 1020 -17.91 6.93 -3.37
C ILE A 1020 -16.73 6.80 -4.34
N ILE A 1021 -16.80 7.43 -5.51
CA ILE A 1021 -15.79 7.33 -6.57
C ILE A 1021 -15.12 8.68 -6.76
N THR A 1022 -13.79 8.70 -6.70
CA THR A 1022 -12.97 9.91 -6.87
C THR A 1022 -12.37 9.96 -8.26
N LEU A 1023 -12.65 11.03 -8.99
CA LEU A 1023 -12.15 11.30 -10.32
C LEU A 1023 -11.37 12.62 -10.35
N GLU A 1024 -10.54 12.82 -11.36
CA GLU A 1024 -10.05 14.14 -11.73
C GLU A 1024 -11.16 14.94 -12.43
N ASP A 1025 -11.28 16.22 -12.07
CA ASP A 1025 -12.36 17.06 -12.57
C ASP A 1025 -12.14 17.56 -14.01
N HIS A 1026 -10.89 17.62 -14.47
CA HIS A 1026 -10.56 18.07 -15.81
C HIS A 1026 -11.17 17.11 -16.85
N LYS A 1027 -11.97 17.65 -17.77
CA LYS A 1027 -12.54 16.88 -18.88
C LYS A 1027 -11.48 16.35 -19.85
N HIS A 1028 -10.30 16.97 -19.83
CA HIS A 1028 -9.15 16.63 -20.67
C HIS A 1028 -7.89 16.64 -19.80
N PRO A 1029 -7.65 15.58 -18.99
CA PRO A 1029 -6.43 15.45 -18.20
C PRO A 1029 -5.16 15.55 -19.04
N GLY A 1030 -4.06 15.93 -18.38
CA GLY A 1030 -2.71 15.95 -18.95
C GLY A 1030 -2.03 14.58 -18.98
N ASN A 1031 -0.81 14.56 -19.53
CA ASN A 1031 0.05 13.37 -19.51
C ASN A 1031 0.58 13.05 -18.11
N GLY A 1032 1.11 11.84 -17.94
CA GLY A 1032 1.93 11.46 -16.78
C GLY A 1032 1.17 10.99 -15.54
N CYS A 1033 -0.14 11.23 -15.48
CA CYS A 1033 -0.97 10.90 -14.31
C CYS A 1033 -0.52 11.63 -13.04
N LEU A 1034 -0.16 12.90 -13.17
CA LEU A 1034 0.20 13.76 -12.04
C LEU A 1034 -0.95 13.91 -11.03
N ASN A 1035 -0.67 14.41 -9.84
CA ASN A 1035 -1.75 14.75 -8.92
C ASN A 1035 -2.61 15.88 -9.51
N PRO A 1036 -3.94 15.73 -9.54
CA PRO A 1036 -4.80 16.70 -10.20
C PRO A 1036 -5.03 17.95 -9.36
N ASP A 1037 -5.15 19.12 -10.01
CA ASP A 1037 -5.48 20.39 -9.36
C ASP A 1037 -6.94 20.46 -8.84
N GLY A 1038 -7.76 19.44 -9.08
CA GLY A 1038 -9.15 19.36 -8.62
C GLY A 1038 -9.82 18.01 -8.86
N PHE A 1039 -10.89 17.75 -8.10
CA PHE A 1039 -11.55 16.43 -8.05
C PHE A 1039 -13.03 16.47 -8.40
N GLU A 1040 -13.53 15.41 -9.03
CA GLU A 1040 -14.97 15.11 -9.11
C GLU A 1040 -15.24 13.89 -8.21
N ILE A 1041 -16.12 14.03 -7.22
CA ILE A 1041 -16.48 12.96 -6.28
C ILE A 1041 -17.91 12.52 -6.58
N ILE A 1042 -18.07 11.28 -7.03
CA ILE A 1042 -19.39 10.68 -7.30
C ILE A 1042 -19.85 9.93 -6.05
N VAL A 1043 -21.08 10.19 -5.62
CA VAL A 1043 -21.71 9.56 -4.44
C VAL A 1043 -23.05 8.96 -4.87
N VAL A 1044 -23.29 7.69 -4.52
CA VAL A 1044 -24.62 7.07 -4.67
C VAL A 1044 -25.25 6.90 -3.30
N VAL A 1045 -26.37 7.59 -3.06
CA VAL A 1045 -27.11 7.51 -1.79
C VAL A 1045 -27.88 6.20 -1.66
N GLY A 1046 -28.28 5.85 -0.44
CA GLY A 1046 -29.07 4.66 -0.12
C GLY A 1046 -28.42 3.80 0.98
N ARG A 1047 -27.11 3.96 1.20
CA ARG A 1047 -26.32 3.27 2.24
C ARG A 1047 -25.18 4.14 2.73
N ASP A 1048 -24.67 3.81 3.92
CA ASP A 1048 -23.43 4.43 4.41
C ASP A 1048 -22.27 4.05 3.48
N GLY A 1049 -21.35 4.99 3.31
CA GLY A 1049 -20.21 4.86 2.42
C GLY A 1049 -18.95 5.47 3.02
N GLU A 1050 -17.80 4.86 2.78
CA GLU A 1050 -16.52 5.44 3.14
C GLU A 1050 -15.44 5.06 2.12
N THR A 1051 -14.56 6.02 1.84
CA THR A 1051 -13.35 5.81 1.04
C THR A 1051 -12.28 6.79 1.49
N THR A 1052 -11.04 6.53 1.09
CA THR A 1052 -9.92 7.46 1.30
C THR A 1052 -9.30 7.73 -0.06
N LEU A 1053 -9.26 9.01 -0.45
CA LEU A 1053 -8.47 9.46 -1.58
C LEU A 1053 -7.01 9.53 -1.14
N ILE A 1054 -6.14 8.84 -1.86
CA ILE A 1054 -4.70 8.78 -1.59
C ILE A 1054 -3.96 9.44 -2.75
N GLU A 1055 -3.00 10.29 -2.44
CA GLU A 1055 -2.09 10.93 -3.40
C GLU A 1055 -0.64 10.72 -2.96
N ALA A 1056 0.27 10.49 -3.91
CA ALA A 1056 1.70 10.44 -3.62
C ALA A 1056 2.30 11.84 -3.71
N THR A 1057 2.93 12.30 -2.64
CA THR A 1057 3.50 13.66 -2.56
C THR A 1057 4.76 13.85 -3.41
N ASP A 1058 5.36 12.77 -3.89
CA ASP A 1058 6.63 12.72 -4.61
C ASP A 1058 6.50 12.37 -6.11
N ASP A 1059 5.33 11.90 -6.56
CA ASP A 1059 5.08 11.49 -7.94
C ASP A 1059 5.20 12.66 -8.95
N ASP A 1060 5.05 13.91 -8.48
CA ASP A 1060 5.12 15.11 -9.31
C ASP A 1060 6.52 15.79 -9.33
N ASP A 1061 7.50 15.27 -8.59
CA ASP A 1061 8.86 15.83 -8.60
C ASP A 1061 9.71 15.20 -9.74
N PHE A 1062 10.22 16.02 -10.65
CA PHE A 1062 10.99 15.57 -11.82
C PHE A 1062 12.51 15.72 -11.66
N ASN A 1063 12.99 16.19 -10.51
CA ASN A 1063 14.42 16.46 -10.32
C ASN A 1063 15.21 15.18 -9.96
N GLU A 1064 16.19 14.77 -10.76
CA GLU A 1064 17.02 13.57 -10.50
C GLU A 1064 17.70 13.54 -9.12
N ALA A 1065 18.12 14.70 -8.61
CA ALA A 1065 18.74 14.78 -7.28
C ALA A 1065 17.75 14.54 -6.13
N SER A 1066 16.45 14.78 -6.36
CA SER A 1066 15.35 14.49 -5.41
C SER A 1066 14.92 13.02 -5.47
N ARG A 1067 15.15 12.33 -6.60
CA ARG A 1067 14.67 10.96 -6.88
C ARG A 1067 15.36 9.88 -6.03
N VAL A 1068 16.50 10.18 -5.41
CA VAL A 1068 17.32 9.26 -4.60
C VAL A 1068 16.99 9.36 -3.09
N GLN A 1069 16.14 10.30 -2.66
CA GLN A 1069 15.79 10.58 -1.26
C GLN A 1069 14.27 10.50 -0.97
N ARG A 1070 13.54 9.59 -1.63
CA ARG A 1070 12.07 9.53 -1.51
C ARG A 1070 11.60 8.55 -0.45
N ASP A 1071 11.25 9.10 0.71
CA ASP A 1071 10.29 8.49 1.63
C ASP A 1071 8.90 8.61 0.97
N GLN A 1072 8.26 7.52 0.55
CA GLN A 1072 6.94 7.53 -0.09
C GLN A 1072 5.88 8.05 0.89
N LYS A 1073 5.71 9.38 0.95
CA LYS A 1073 4.70 10.02 1.78
C LYS A 1073 3.42 10.16 0.97
N HIS A 1074 2.33 9.67 1.53
CA HIS A 1074 1.01 9.81 0.97
C HIS A 1074 0.21 10.87 1.71
N ASP A 1075 -0.51 11.69 0.96
CA ASP A 1075 -1.59 12.51 1.50
C ASP A 1075 -2.90 11.70 1.45
N GLU A 1076 -3.60 11.64 2.58
CA GLU A 1076 -4.86 10.91 2.72
C GLU A 1076 -6.02 11.89 2.98
N VAL A 1077 -7.07 11.75 2.18
CA VAL A 1077 -8.32 12.53 2.29
C VAL A 1077 -9.48 11.56 2.53
N PRO A 1078 -9.86 11.34 3.80
CA PRO A 1078 -11.03 10.52 4.14
C PRO A 1078 -12.34 11.17 3.69
N ILE A 1079 -13.19 10.38 3.05
CA ILE A 1079 -14.53 10.79 2.56
C ILE A 1079 -15.56 9.81 3.11
N LYS A 1080 -16.58 10.32 3.82
CA LYS A 1080 -17.61 9.52 4.48
C LYS A 1080 -19.00 10.04 4.19
N PHE A 1081 -19.90 9.15 3.83
CA PHE A 1081 -21.31 9.43 3.65
C PHE A 1081 -22.15 8.67 4.68
N ASN A 1082 -22.91 9.41 5.48
CA ASN A 1082 -23.88 8.85 6.43
C ASN A 1082 -25.28 8.93 5.82
N GLN A 1083 -25.83 7.79 5.41
CA GLN A 1083 -27.13 7.70 4.78
C GLN A 1083 -28.25 8.18 5.72
N ARG A 1084 -28.22 7.78 6.99
CA ARG A 1084 -29.31 8.11 7.92
C ARG A 1084 -29.45 9.62 8.12
N LYS A 1085 -28.33 10.33 8.20
CA LYS A 1085 -28.30 11.80 8.32
C LYS A 1085 -28.45 12.51 6.97
N GLY A 1086 -28.05 11.87 5.87
CA GLY A 1086 -27.87 12.54 4.58
C GLY A 1086 -26.65 13.46 4.55
N GLU A 1087 -25.60 13.11 5.30
CA GLU A 1087 -24.42 13.94 5.57
C GLU A 1087 -23.21 13.34 4.84
N LEU A 1088 -22.57 14.11 3.96
CA LEU A 1088 -21.27 13.79 3.35
C LEU A 1088 -20.20 14.64 4.01
N VAL A 1089 -19.12 14.02 4.48
CA VAL A 1089 -17.94 14.68 5.05
C VAL A 1089 -16.73 14.36 4.17
N ILE A 1090 -16.07 15.39 3.66
CA ILE A 1090 -14.78 15.30 2.95
C ILE A 1090 -13.75 15.99 3.83
N SER A 1091 -12.79 15.23 4.35
CA SER A 1091 -11.91 15.72 5.41
C SER A 1091 -10.62 16.30 4.83
N ARG A 1092 -10.27 17.53 5.21
CA ARG A 1092 -8.98 18.19 4.88
C ARG A 1092 -8.65 18.34 3.39
N LEU A 1093 -9.64 18.33 2.49
CA LEU A 1093 -9.38 18.55 1.06
C LEU A 1093 -9.07 20.03 0.79
N GLN A 1094 -7.89 20.31 0.21
CA GLN A 1094 -7.42 21.68 -0.04
C GLN A 1094 -7.55 22.11 -1.51
N ARG A 1095 -8.14 21.28 -2.37
CA ARG A 1095 -8.31 21.57 -3.81
C ARG A 1095 -9.78 21.73 -4.15
N ARG A 1096 -10.06 22.43 -5.25
CA ARG A 1096 -11.44 22.54 -5.78
C ARG A 1096 -12.03 21.15 -6.01
N CYS A 1097 -13.32 20.99 -5.71
CA CYS A 1097 -13.99 19.73 -6.01
C CYS A 1097 -15.46 19.88 -6.38
N THR A 1098 -15.93 19.03 -7.28
CA THR A 1098 -17.36 18.91 -7.62
C THR A 1098 -17.88 17.59 -7.05
N VAL A 1099 -18.88 17.65 -6.18
CA VAL A 1099 -19.57 16.45 -5.67
C VAL A 1099 -20.82 16.20 -6.51
N ARG A 1100 -20.94 14.99 -7.05
CA ARG A 1100 -22.09 14.52 -7.84
C ARG A 1100 -22.83 13.41 -7.12
N PHE A 1101 -24.04 13.69 -6.67
CA PHE A 1101 -24.94 12.67 -6.17
C PHE A 1101 -25.69 12.03 -7.34
N LEU A 1102 -25.21 10.87 -7.76
CA LEU A 1102 -25.70 10.16 -8.94
C LEU A 1102 -27.09 9.53 -8.65
N GLY A 1103 -28.04 9.72 -9.58
CA GLY A 1103 -29.41 9.24 -9.41
C GLY A 1103 -30.32 10.16 -8.57
N LEU A 1104 -29.85 11.33 -8.13
CA LEU A 1104 -30.69 12.39 -7.57
C LEU A 1104 -31.10 13.40 -8.66
N ASN A 1105 -32.40 13.56 -8.88
CA ASN A 1105 -32.95 14.42 -9.95
C ASN A 1105 -33.62 15.70 -9.41
N SER A 1106 -33.50 15.96 -8.10
CA SER A 1106 -34.08 17.13 -7.44
C SER A 1106 -33.08 17.78 -6.49
N ILE A 1107 -33.15 19.11 -6.34
CA ILE A 1107 -32.38 19.83 -5.32
C ILE A 1107 -33.20 19.71 -4.03
N PRO A 1108 -32.68 19.07 -2.96
CA PRO A 1108 -33.38 18.98 -1.70
C PRO A 1108 -33.61 20.36 -1.07
N ALA A 1109 -34.76 20.57 -0.42
CA ALA A 1109 -35.11 21.86 0.18
C ALA A 1109 -34.17 22.24 1.35
N ASP A 1110 -33.64 21.24 2.06
CA ASP A 1110 -32.76 21.40 3.22
C ASP A 1110 -31.27 21.24 2.87
N LEU A 1111 -30.92 21.29 1.58
CA LEU A 1111 -29.52 21.20 1.14
C LEU A 1111 -28.72 22.34 1.76
N THR A 1112 -27.75 22.00 2.61
CA THR A 1112 -26.82 22.97 3.19
C THR A 1112 -25.39 22.51 2.99
N LEU A 1113 -24.51 23.48 2.71
CA LEU A 1113 -23.08 23.30 2.73
C LEU A 1113 -22.54 24.01 3.97
N ALA A 1114 -21.80 23.30 4.81
CA ALA A 1114 -21.07 23.88 5.92
C ALA A 1114 -19.57 23.75 5.66
N ILE A 1115 -18.90 24.91 5.57
CA ILE A 1115 -17.45 25.05 5.52
C ILE A 1115 -17.06 25.88 6.76
N PRO A 1116 -16.41 25.30 7.78
CA PRO A 1116 -15.94 26.04 8.94
C PRO A 1116 -15.07 27.25 8.55
N GLY A 1117 -15.54 28.47 8.88
CA GLY A 1117 -14.77 29.72 8.70
C GLY A 1117 -15.22 30.64 7.55
N ASP A 1118 -16.14 30.22 6.68
CA ASP A 1118 -16.66 31.05 5.59
C ASP A 1118 -18.18 30.84 5.42
N GLU A 1119 -18.99 31.67 6.08
CA GLU A 1119 -20.45 31.67 5.93
C GLU A 1119 -20.92 32.23 4.57
N SER A 1120 -19.99 32.59 3.66
CA SER A 1120 -20.26 33.31 2.42
C SER A 1120 -19.69 32.72 1.13
N ALA A 1121 -19.10 31.51 1.17
CA ALA A 1121 -18.58 30.88 -0.05
C ALA A 1121 -19.69 30.73 -1.10
N ASP A 1122 -19.48 31.28 -2.30
CA ASP A 1122 -20.41 31.20 -3.43
C ASP A 1122 -20.52 29.74 -3.93
N VAL A 1123 -21.47 28.97 -3.38
CA VAL A 1123 -21.75 27.60 -3.79
C VAL A 1123 -22.73 27.60 -4.95
N SER A 1124 -22.32 27.11 -6.12
CA SER A 1124 -23.25 26.82 -7.20
C SER A 1124 -23.80 25.40 -7.04
N VAL A 1125 -25.08 25.31 -6.68
CA VAL A 1125 -25.85 24.07 -6.79
C VAL A 1125 -26.52 24.05 -8.15
N SER A 1126 -26.22 23.03 -8.96
CA SER A 1126 -26.85 22.88 -10.27
C SER A 1126 -27.48 21.50 -10.45
N LYS A 1127 -28.61 21.51 -11.16
CA LYS A 1127 -29.42 20.33 -11.45
C LYS A 1127 -29.06 19.69 -12.79
N PHE A 1128 -28.29 20.41 -13.63
CA PHE A 1128 -28.07 20.10 -15.06
C PHE A 1128 -26.73 20.62 -15.62
N GLY A 1129 -25.60 20.29 -14.97
CA GLY A 1129 -24.26 20.57 -15.53
C GLY A 1129 -23.72 19.48 -16.47
N HIS A 1130 -24.34 18.29 -16.48
CA HIS A 1130 -23.82 17.07 -17.10
C HIS A 1130 -24.90 16.30 -17.88
N SER A 1131 -24.47 15.45 -18.82
CA SER A 1131 -25.35 14.64 -19.69
C SER A 1131 -26.12 13.53 -18.95
N VAL A 1132 -25.81 13.31 -17.66
CA VAL A 1132 -26.40 12.25 -16.82
C VAL A 1132 -27.16 12.89 -15.66
N PRO A 1133 -28.41 12.47 -15.37
CA PRO A 1133 -29.19 13.01 -14.25
C PRO A 1133 -28.48 12.85 -12.90
N CYS A 1134 -28.13 13.98 -12.27
CA CYS A 1134 -27.50 14.02 -10.95
C CYS A 1134 -27.67 15.39 -10.29
N LEU A 1135 -27.50 15.45 -8.98
CA LEU A 1135 -27.32 16.69 -8.22
C LEU A 1135 -25.82 16.98 -8.15
N SER A 1136 -25.41 18.15 -8.64
CA SER A 1136 -24.01 18.61 -8.56
C SER A 1136 -23.87 19.76 -7.57
N VAL A 1137 -22.83 19.68 -6.74
CA VAL A 1137 -22.41 20.71 -5.80
C VAL A 1137 -20.95 21.07 -6.10
N ASP A 1138 -20.71 22.28 -6.57
CA ASP A 1138 -19.36 22.78 -6.83
C ASP A 1138 -18.80 23.46 -5.58
N ILE A 1139 -17.59 23.05 -5.19
CA ILE A 1139 -16.90 23.54 -4.01
C ILE A 1139 -15.58 24.19 -4.47
N PRO A 1140 -15.36 25.48 -4.15
CA PRO A 1140 -14.12 26.17 -4.52
C PRO A 1140 -12.93 25.61 -3.74
N GLU A 1141 -11.73 26.05 -4.10
CA GLU A 1141 -10.53 25.77 -3.33
C GLU A 1141 -10.63 26.40 -1.92
N LEU A 1142 -10.24 25.64 -0.88
CA LEU A 1142 -10.44 26.01 0.52
C LEU A 1142 -9.11 26.16 1.27
N GLN A 1143 -9.14 26.83 2.43
CA GLN A 1143 -7.96 26.93 3.29
C GLN A 1143 -7.58 25.57 3.91
N PRO A 1144 -6.28 25.36 4.23
CA PRO A 1144 -5.79 24.12 4.81
C PRO A 1144 -6.52 23.70 6.10
N GLY A 1145 -6.84 22.41 6.21
CA GLY A 1145 -7.34 21.79 7.45
C GLY A 1145 -8.84 21.92 7.71
N VAL A 1146 -9.63 22.35 6.72
CA VAL A 1146 -11.09 22.51 6.82
C VAL A 1146 -11.81 21.27 6.28
N ASP A 1147 -12.80 20.77 7.02
CA ASP A 1147 -13.69 19.71 6.58
C ASP A 1147 -14.87 20.28 5.81
N ILE A 1148 -15.22 19.66 4.68
CA ILE A 1148 -16.39 20.02 3.89
C ILE A 1148 -17.54 19.11 4.31
N VAL A 1149 -18.64 19.72 4.77
CA VAL A 1149 -19.84 18.98 5.15
C VAL A 1149 -21.01 19.37 4.24
N ILE A 1150 -21.50 18.40 3.45
CA ILE A 1150 -22.71 18.55 2.64
C ILE A 1150 -23.86 17.83 3.33
N ASN A 1151 -24.89 18.56 3.74
CA ASN A 1151 -26.13 17.96 4.24
C ASN A 1151 -27.19 18.02 3.16
N LEU A 1152 -27.72 16.87 2.77
CA LEU A 1152 -28.86 16.75 1.87
C LEU A 1152 -30.15 16.88 2.69
N VAL A 1153 -30.99 15.85 2.68
CA VAL A 1153 -32.14 15.67 3.58
C VAL A 1153 -31.91 14.40 4.37
N GLN A 1154 -32.57 14.28 5.53
CA GLN A 1154 -32.50 13.06 6.32
C GLN A 1154 -32.92 11.84 5.47
N ASN A 1155 -32.07 10.81 5.42
CA ASN A 1155 -32.29 9.57 4.67
C ASN A 1155 -32.63 9.79 3.16
N PRO A 1156 -31.73 10.41 2.39
CA PRO A 1156 -31.97 10.76 0.99
C PRO A 1156 -32.20 9.51 0.13
N GLN A 1157 -33.10 9.59 -0.84
CA GLN A 1157 -33.49 8.45 -1.69
C GLN A 1157 -33.15 8.72 -3.16
N LEU A 1158 -32.69 7.69 -3.87
CA LEU A 1158 -32.54 7.73 -5.32
C LEU A 1158 -33.88 8.09 -5.97
N ALA A 1159 -33.86 8.95 -6.99
CA ALA A 1159 -35.06 9.33 -7.72
C ALA A 1159 -35.65 8.13 -8.47
N VAL A 1160 -36.99 8.06 -8.53
CA VAL A 1160 -37.68 7.15 -9.44
C VAL A 1160 -37.75 7.81 -10.80
N GLN A 1161 -37.33 7.10 -11.84
CA GLN A 1161 -37.14 7.69 -13.17
C GLN A 1161 -38.31 7.34 -14.10
N ASP A 1162 -38.82 8.35 -14.81
CA ASP A 1162 -39.75 8.13 -15.93
C ASP A 1162 -38.96 7.91 -17.22
N HIS A 1163 -38.93 6.66 -17.67
CA HIS A 1163 -38.23 6.26 -18.89
C HIS A 1163 -39.01 6.51 -20.18
N THR A 1164 -40.23 7.08 -20.14
CA THR A 1164 -41.09 7.24 -21.32
C THR A 1164 -40.38 7.96 -22.48
N ALA A 1165 -39.66 9.05 -22.21
CA ALA A 1165 -38.92 9.80 -23.22
C ALA A 1165 -37.75 8.98 -23.82
N ALA A 1166 -37.01 8.26 -22.97
CA ALA A 1166 -35.91 7.41 -23.40
C ALA A 1166 -36.40 6.24 -24.27
N LEU A 1167 -37.56 5.64 -23.92
CA LEU A 1167 -38.19 4.58 -24.72
C LEU A 1167 -38.63 5.10 -26.10
N GLU A 1168 -39.18 6.31 -26.18
CA GLU A 1168 -39.54 6.95 -27.44
C GLU A 1168 -38.31 7.18 -28.33
N GLU A 1169 -37.22 7.68 -27.74
CA GLU A 1169 -35.96 7.91 -28.44
C GLU A 1169 -35.36 6.61 -28.97
N LEU A 1170 -35.37 5.53 -28.18
CA LEU A 1170 -34.93 4.20 -28.62
C LEU A 1170 -35.73 3.71 -29.83
N ILE A 1171 -37.07 3.68 -29.74
CA ILE A 1171 -37.93 3.21 -30.84
C ILE A 1171 -37.76 4.10 -32.09
N ARG A 1172 -37.59 5.41 -31.90
CA ARG A 1172 -37.29 6.34 -32.98
C ARG A 1172 -35.98 5.96 -33.69
N GLY A 1173 -34.93 5.63 -32.94
CA GLY A 1173 -33.63 5.22 -33.46
C GLY A 1173 -33.62 3.87 -34.18
N TYR A 1174 -34.55 2.96 -33.88
CA TYR A 1174 -34.60 1.63 -34.50
C TYR A 1174 -34.75 1.68 -36.03
N GLN A 1175 -33.99 0.86 -36.73
CA GLN A 1175 -34.03 0.64 -38.18
C GLN A 1175 -34.94 -0.55 -38.51
N ILE A 1176 -36.22 -0.42 -38.19
CA ILE A 1176 -37.28 -1.43 -38.40
C ILE A 1176 -38.51 -0.81 -39.09
N GLU A 1177 -39.48 -1.65 -39.47
CA GLU A 1177 -40.73 -1.18 -40.09
C GLU A 1177 -41.49 -0.21 -39.17
N PHE A 1178 -42.01 0.89 -39.73
CA PHE A 1178 -42.79 1.87 -38.96
C PHE A 1178 -43.98 1.24 -38.22
N GLY A 1179 -44.70 0.30 -38.85
CA GLY A 1179 -45.79 -0.43 -38.18
C GLY A 1179 -45.34 -1.33 -37.03
N MET A 1180 -44.06 -1.72 -36.95
CA MET A 1180 -43.51 -2.34 -35.75
C MET A 1180 -43.28 -1.30 -34.65
N LYS A 1181 -42.76 -0.11 -35.00
CA LYS A 1181 -42.57 1.01 -34.06
C LYS A 1181 -43.90 1.41 -33.42
N ASP A 1182 -44.95 1.56 -34.22
CA ASP A 1182 -46.29 1.90 -33.73
C ASP A 1182 -46.82 0.84 -32.76
N ARG A 1183 -46.63 -0.45 -33.07
CA ARG A 1183 -47.02 -1.55 -32.17
C ARG A 1183 -46.24 -1.57 -30.86
N LEU A 1184 -44.93 -1.29 -30.90
CA LEU A 1184 -44.09 -1.17 -29.70
C LEU A 1184 -44.53 0.02 -28.85
N TRP A 1185 -44.78 1.18 -29.47
CA TRP A 1185 -45.21 2.38 -28.77
C TRP A 1185 -46.60 2.23 -28.16
N ASN A 1186 -47.57 1.66 -28.90
CA ASN A 1186 -48.90 1.37 -28.38
C ASN A 1186 -48.86 0.47 -27.14
N ALA A 1187 -47.98 -0.55 -27.12
CA ALA A 1187 -47.81 -1.40 -25.94
C ALA A 1187 -47.30 -0.63 -24.71
N ILE A 1188 -46.45 0.40 -24.91
CA ILE A 1188 -45.96 1.29 -23.85
C ILE A 1188 -47.07 2.25 -23.39
N GLU A 1189 -47.79 2.88 -24.32
CA GLU A 1189 -48.87 3.82 -24.00
C GLU A 1189 -50.05 3.16 -23.27
N GLU A 1190 -50.51 1.99 -23.74
CA GLU A 1190 -51.62 1.26 -23.11
C GLU A 1190 -51.29 0.76 -21.70
N GLY A 1191 -50.00 0.58 -21.40
CA GLY A 1191 -49.48 0.15 -20.12
C GLY A 1191 -48.95 1.28 -19.24
N LYS A 1192 -49.10 2.56 -19.63
CA LYS A 1192 -48.52 3.70 -18.92
C LYS A 1192 -48.84 3.68 -17.42
N GLY A 1193 -47.81 3.82 -16.58
CA GLY A 1193 -47.91 3.71 -15.12
C GLY A 1193 -48.02 2.28 -14.57
N GLN A 1194 -47.98 1.26 -15.43
CA GLN A 1194 -48.04 -0.16 -15.05
C GLN A 1194 -46.91 -0.95 -15.74
N PRO A 1195 -45.67 -0.92 -15.19
CA PRO A 1195 -44.50 -1.55 -15.83
C PRO A 1195 -44.70 -3.02 -16.21
N LEU A 1196 -45.34 -3.81 -15.35
CA LEU A 1196 -45.63 -5.23 -15.64
C LEU A 1196 -46.59 -5.41 -16.83
N LYS A 1197 -47.55 -4.50 -17.00
CA LYS A 1197 -48.47 -4.53 -18.15
C LYS A 1197 -47.70 -4.19 -19.44
N ILE A 1198 -46.83 -3.18 -19.40
CA ILE A 1198 -45.96 -2.83 -20.54
C ILE A 1198 -45.09 -4.02 -20.94
N VAL A 1199 -44.38 -4.64 -19.99
CA VAL A 1199 -43.53 -5.82 -20.25
C VAL A 1199 -44.34 -6.96 -20.84
N SER A 1200 -45.49 -7.30 -20.24
CA SER A 1200 -46.36 -8.36 -20.76
C SER A 1200 -46.86 -8.06 -22.18
N SER A 1201 -47.27 -6.82 -22.47
CA SER A 1201 -47.71 -6.42 -23.80
C SER A 1201 -46.59 -6.50 -24.81
N LEU A 1202 -45.39 -5.99 -24.49
CA LEU A 1202 -44.22 -6.05 -25.35
C LEU A 1202 -43.81 -7.49 -25.69
N LEU A 1203 -43.77 -8.39 -24.70
CA LEU A 1203 -43.43 -9.79 -24.91
C LEU A 1203 -44.50 -10.53 -25.75
N SER A 1204 -45.77 -10.12 -25.64
CA SER A 1204 -46.87 -10.73 -26.42
C SER A 1204 -46.83 -10.41 -27.92
N LEU A 1205 -46.08 -9.38 -28.34
CA LEU A 1205 -45.92 -9.03 -29.75
C LEU A 1205 -45.12 -10.09 -30.54
N GLY A 1206 -44.38 -10.97 -29.86
CA GLY A 1206 -43.65 -12.07 -30.48
C GLY A 1206 -42.42 -11.66 -31.30
N TYR A 1207 -41.91 -10.44 -31.11
CA TYR A 1207 -40.63 -10.01 -31.69
C TYR A 1207 -39.45 -10.60 -30.92
N ASP A 1208 -38.30 -10.68 -31.59
CA ASP A 1208 -37.08 -11.16 -30.94
C ASP A 1208 -36.55 -10.21 -29.86
N ASP A 1209 -35.75 -10.78 -28.96
CA ASP A 1209 -35.18 -10.12 -27.79
C ASP A 1209 -34.30 -8.92 -28.15
N ALA A 1210 -33.65 -8.90 -29.32
CA ALA A 1210 -32.82 -7.77 -29.70
C ALA A 1210 -33.62 -6.48 -29.95
N VAL A 1211 -34.92 -6.59 -30.25
CA VAL A 1211 -35.83 -5.44 -30.45
C VAL A 1211 -36.56 -5.08 -29.16
N VAL A 1212 -37.10 -6.08 -28.46
CA VAL A 1212 -37.95 -5.87 -27.27
C VAL A 1212 -37.14 -5.75 -25.97
N GLY A 1213 -36.02 -6.46 -25.87
CA GLY A 1213 -35.15 -6.50 -24.70
C GLY A 1213 -34.69 -5.13 -24.20
N PRO A 1214 -34.21 -4.19 -25.06
CA PRO A 1214 -33.83 -2.85 -24.61
C PRO A 1214 -34.98 -2.06 -23.96
N LEU A 1215 -36.21 -2.27 -24.42
CA LEU A 1215 -37.39 -1.63 -23.84
C LEU A 1215 -37.77 -2.28 -22.50
N VAL A 1216 -37.71 -3.61 -22.44
CA VAL A 1216 -37.96 -4.38 -21.21
C VAL A 1216 -36.91 -4.04 -20.14
N GLU A 1217 -35.64 -3.86 -20.51
CA GLU A 1217 -34.57 -3.45 -19.60
C GLU A 1217 -34.96 -2.17 -18.85
N LEU A 1218 -35.27 -1.09 -19.57
CA LEU A 1218 -35.60 0.19 -18.96
C LEU A 1218 -36.92 0.16 -18.17
N VAL A 1219 -37.96 -0.47 -18.71
CA VAL A 1219 -39.26 -0.56 -18.02
C VAL A 1219 -39.16 -1.37 -16.74
N SER A 1220 -38.28 -2.36 -16.68
CA SER A 1220 -38.08 -3.22 -15.51
C SER A 1220 -36.88 -2.82 -14.65
N ALA A 1221 -36.22 -1.70 -14.93
CA ALA A 1221 -35.00 -1.29 -14.22
C ALA A 1221 -35.26 -1.07 -12.72
N ASP A 1222 -36.25 -0.22 -12.39
CA ASP A 1222 -36.68 0.13 -11.03
C ASP A 1222 -38.13 -0.33 -10.79
N SER A 1223 -38.35 -1.11 -9.73
CA SER A 1223 -39.67 -1.62 -9.34
C SER A 1223 -40.54 -0.58 -8.63
N ARG A 1224 -39.98 0.56 -8.23
CA ARG A 1224 -40.73 1.67 -7.65
C ARG A 1224 -41.58 2.36 -8.71
N GLN A 1225 -42.76 2.86 -8.33
CA GLN A 1225 -43.59 3.65 -9.23
C GLN A 1225 -43.21 5.13 -9.14
N PRO A 1226 -43.09 5.85 -10.27
CA PRO A 1226 -42.79 7.28 -10.31
C PRO A 1226 -43.79 8.16 -9.55
#